data_AF-A0A5B9FA95-F1
#
_entry.id   AF-A0A5B9FA95-F1
#
_cell.length_a   1.000
_cell.length_b   1.000
_cell.length_c   1.000
_cell.angle_alpha   90.00
_cell.angle_beta   90.00
_cell.angle_gamma   90.00
#
_symmetry.space_group_name_H-M   'P 1'
#
loop_
_entity.id
_entity.type
_entity.pdbx_description
1 polymer ?
#
loop_
_entity_poly.entity_id
_entity_poly.type
_entity_poly.pdbx_seq_one_letter_code
_entity_poly.pdbx_strand_id
1 'polypeptide(L)'
;MDESLDKVNGALLASRIANRIYDLRKLGDFNGDTVIIRDGLSKASILRPADLRRIFERVKARIGTCNVQFLTCTKQSVRNLCLWRDCDSPLISLGELSQVYIDNIMSDPHVVYRMNGDDTFQLPSGVESNIFYRVGNAQKDIFVLDDVFIFLFPYLKRCKTIVAETWSISTICYHAAKRIEKICGRDSTNVLFLSNYFDDTGEPERELHDILTRAILEKQTPVTLIFSATATGLSWDRIKRRIRPHLTKGRDLEVISLLKLGEGNTIPHLSKRYAAVSSPAGKPAYAVPINKKTYFPEFVSPAEVSVLQFTDRHKSFFELYAGRNIFRVHANSHTIRSLPSRHNAFYVSCEELFKADVFRDRAKEAIRNLPHPGTLLFLDTTPNSALAEIIDECFDVQTFKVTGSRLDEIVSSINSVGSGELPRPIWVVDSVAVSGTTLGLYDKLVRDNLPGSSVTFVVGLDRPDNADKLNKRGQNLRHVTGATGTYVAIEQVVLPNWGKEKCPWCNELRLLGGIPNSGNAVVDAPRNNRKSLLFAPGGLINDVYFVDRERVDDQVLKLGPRSLFLEAELVAGEVSQADVVCCVAAVAQQWRTSSKSLVFRRAVIDDGSQKLPLTTVLGPTTFNDPIIRAALWRVFSLEEFLPTRRQEVLEFDSQFAAIVSCLSSDVLNPLALEGALLLKSRLTKLTIEFQDLKELEAHIVQAIRSGV
;
A
#
# COMPACT_ATOMS: atom_id res chain seq x y z
N MET A 1 -39.92 40.44 -1.80
CA MET A 1 -39.40 39.24 -2.48
C MET A 1 -37.90 39.02 -2.25
N ASP A 2 -37.10 40.06 -1.96
CA ASP A 2 -35.66 39.92 -1.67
C ASP A 2 -35.31 39.29 -0.30
N GLU A 3 -36.09 39.51 0.76
CA GLU A 3 -35.75 38.98 2.10
C GLU A 3 -35.76 37.43 2.20
N SER A 4 -36.51 36.73 1.34
CA SER A 4 -36.51 35.26 1.35
C SER A 4 -35.30 34.68 0.63
N LEU A 5 -34.79 35.37 -0.39
CA LEU A 5 -33.56 35.00 -1.12
C LEU A 5 -32.33 35.17 -0.23
N ASP A 6 -32.26 36.24 0.57
CA ASP A 6 -31.18 36.45 1.54
C ASP A 6 -31.17 35.40 2.67
N LYS A 7 -32.35 34.95 3.12
CA LYS A 7 -32.45 33.86 4.11
C LYS A 7 -32.00 32.51 3.56
N VAL A 8 -32.37 32.18 2.32
CA VAL A 8 -31.96 30.91 1.67
C VAL A 8 -30.47 30.90 1.34
N ASN A 9 -29.93 32.00 0.83
CA ASN A 9 -28.50 32.15 0.57
C ASN A 9 -27.68 32.16 1.87
N GLY A 10 -28.19 32.79 2.93
CA GLY A 10 -27.57 32.77 4.25
C GLY A 10 -27.52 31.37 4.88
N ALA A 11 -28.59 30.58 4.74
CA ALA A 11 -28.63 29.20 5.23
C ALA A 11 -27.68 28.26 4.44
N LEU A 12 -27.62 28.41 3.11
CA LEU A 12 -26.70 27.66 2.26
C LEU A 12 -25.24 28.00 2.56
N LEU A 13 -24.93 29.28 2.75
CA LEU A 13 -23.61 29.74 3.18
C LEU A 13 -23.25 29.16 4.55
N ALA A 14 -24.15 29.26 5.53
CA ALA A 14 -23.98 28.67 6.86
C ALA A 14 -23.70 27.16 6.83
N SER A 15 -24.39 26.42 5.95
CA SER A 15 -24.17 24.98 5.77
C SER A 15 -22.83 24.67 5.12
N ARG A 16 -22.41 25.41 4.08
CA ARG A 16 -21.08 25.26 3.46
C ARG A 16 -19.95 25.53 4.44
N ILE A 17 -20.14 26.55 5.26
CA ILE A 17 -19.23 26.92 6.34
C ILE A 17 -19.14 25.80 7.38
N ALA A 18 -20.29 25.30 7.86
CA ALA A 18 -20.33 24.24 8.86
C ALA A 18 -19.68 22.95 8.34
N ASN A 19 -19.94 22.58 7.08
CA ASN A 19 -19.30 21.43 6.43
C ASN A 19 -17.79 21.63 6.29
N ARG A 20 -17.34 22.83 5.92
CA ARG A 20 -15.91 23.13 5.81
C ARG A 20 -15.20 23.11 7.16
N ILE A 21 -15.83 23.61 8.22
CA ILE A 21 -15.29 23.53 9.60
C ILE A 21 -15.23 22.08 10.07
N TYR A 22 -16.23 21.27 9.69
CA TYR A 22 -16.24 19.84 9.95
C TYR A 22 -15.09 19.11 9.21
N ASP A 23 -14.85 19.45 7.94
CA ASP A 23 -13.72 18.91 7.15
C ASP A 23 -12.36 19.32 7.75
N LEU A 24 -12.21 20.58 8.18
CA LEU A 24 -11.00 21.07 8.82
C LEU A 24 -10.74 20.40 10.19
N ARG A 25 -11.79 20.05 10.94
CA ARG A 25 -11.66 19.21 12.15
C ARG A 25 -11.25 17.78 11.82
N LYS A 26 -11.80 17.20 10.74
CA LYS A 26 -11.49 15.84 10.29
C LYS A 26 -10.03 15.69 9.84
N LEU A 27 -9.41 16.78 9.37
CA LEU A 27 -8.00 16.84 8.97
C LEU A 27 -7.02 17.04 10.15
N GLY A 28 -7.50 17.15 11.41
CA GLY A 28 -6.64 17.36 12.59
C GLY A 28 -6.04 18.77 12.72
N ASP A 29 -6.39 19.68 11.81
CA ASP A 29 -5.81 21.02 11.65
C ASP A 29 -6.49 22.11 12.52
N PHE A 30 -7.35 21.71 13.46
CA PHE A 30 -8.11 22.64 14.28
C PHE A 30 -7.52 22.79 15.69
N ASN A 31 -6.55 23.69 15.85
CA ASN A 31 -6.18 24.21 17.17
C ASN A 31 -7.24 25.22 17.63
N GLY A 32 -8.34 24.70 18.20
CA GLY A 32 -9.34 25.30 19.10
C GLY A 32 -9.77 26.77 18.96
N ASP A 33 -8.83 27.71 18.85
CA ASP A 33 -9.04 29.10 19.19
C ASP A 33 -9.43 29.99 18.01
N THR A 34 -9.10 29.64 16.75
CA THR A 34 -9.42 30.46 15.57
C THR A 34 -9.98 29.67 14.38
N VAL A 35 -11.15 30.06 13.84
CA VAL A 35 -11.74 29.49 12.61
C VAL A 35 -11.60 30.48 11.45
N ILE A 36 -11.08 30.03 10.31
CA ILE A 36 -11.03 30.83 9.08
C ILE A 36 -12.06 30.32 8.09
N ILE A 37 -12.93 31.21 7.63
CA ILE A 37 -14.12 30.87 6.85
C ILE A 37 -14.05 31.60 5.52
N ARG A 38 -14.16 30.85 4.42
CA ARG A 38 -13.81 31.36 3.10
C ARG A 38 -15.03 31.26 2.19
N ASP A 39 -15.50 32.40 1.70
CA ASP A 39 -16.56 32.42 0.70
C ASP A 39 -15.96 32.44 -0.70
N GLY A 40 -15.93 31.26 -1.31
CA GLY A 40 -15.56 31.04 -2.69
C GLY A 40 -16.60 31.63 -3.65
N LEU A 41 -16.56 32.95 -3.83
CA LEU A 41 -17.15 33.71 -4.95
C LEU A 41 -18.63 34.08 -4.82
N SER A 42 -19.03 34.75 -3.74
CA SER A 42 -20.27 35.53 -3.82
C SER A 42 -20.06 36.78 -4.69
N LYS A 43 -20.99 37.04 -5.62
CA LYS A 43 -21.19 38.40 -6.14
C LYS A 43 -21.39 39.28 -4.91
N ALA A 44 -20.45 40.20 -4.64
CA ALA A 44 -20.43 41.12 -3.50
C ALA A 44 -21.51 40.77 -2.46
N SER A 45 -21.24 39.76 -1.63
CA SER A 45 -22.22 39.21 -0.67
C SER A 45 -23.16 40.31 -0.17
N ILE A 46 -24.45 40.20 -0.52
CA ILE A 46 -25.52 41.11 -0.08
C ILE A 46 -25.64 41.03 1.45
N LEU A 47 -25.13 39.96 2.07
CA LEU A 47 -25.10 39.78 3.52
C LEU A 47 -24.22 40.83 4.16
N ARG A 48 -24.84 41.69 4.97
CA ARG A 48 -24.14 42.68 5.77
C ARG A 48 -23.26 41.96 6.80
N PRO A 49 -22.13 42.53 7.23
CA PRO A 49 -21.30 41.95 8.29
C PRO A 49 -22.09 41.54 9.55
N ALA A 50 -23.17 42.27 9.86
CA ALA A 50 -24.09 41.95 10.95
C ALA A 50 -24.86 40.62 10.74
N ASP A 51 -25.30 40.33 9.51
CA ASP A 51 -26.04 39.11 9.17
C ASP A 51 -25.12 37.89 9.23
N LEU A 52 -23.87 38.04 8.74
CA LEU A 52 -22.82 37.05 8.89
C LEU A 52 -22.55 36.76 10.38
N ARG A 53 -22.31 37.80 11.20
CA ARG A 53 -22.12 37.64 12.66
C ARG A 53 -23.21 36.81 13.32
N ARG A 54 -24.49 37.07 12.99
CA ARG A 54 -25.63 36.34 13.56
C ARG A 54 -25.66 34.86 13.17
N ILE A 55 -25.22 34.52 11.96
CA ILE A 55 -25.08 33.13 11.51
C ILE A 55 -23.93 32.45 12.28
N PHE A 56 -22.81 33.14 12.46
CA PHE A 56 -21.64 32.59 13.14
C PHE A 56 -21.79 32.43 14.65
N GLU A 57 -22.59 33.23 15.34
CA GLU A 57 -22.88 33.00 16.76
C GLU A 57 -23.56 31.64 17.00
N ARG A 58 -24.41 31.20 16.08
CA ARG A 58 -25.02 29.86 16.14
C ARG A 58 -24.02 28.75 15.89
N VAL A 59 -23.01 29.03 15.07
CA VAL A 59 -21.90 28.10 14.80
C VAL A 59 -20.96 28.06 16.01
N LYS A 60 -20.59 29.20 16.61
CA LYS A 60 -19.78 29.36 17.85
C LYS A 60 -20.26 28.43 18.96
N ALA A 61 -21.55 28.48 19.29
CA ALA A 61 -22.15 27.65 20.33
C ALA A 61 -21.98 26.13 20.07
N ARG A 62 -21.82 25.75 18.80
CA ARG A 62 -21.68 24.35 18.36
C ARG A 62 -20.22 23.90 18.25
N ILE A 63 -19.27 24.81 18.04
CA ILE A 63 -17.86 24.46 17.75
C ILE A 63 -16.84 24.94 18.79
N GLY A 64 -17.19 25.83 19.72
CA GLY A 64 -16.35 26.17 20.88
C GLY A 64 -15.04 26.93 20.58
N THR A 65 -14.95 27.67 19.47
CA THR A 65 -13.80 28.54 19.13
C THR A 65 -13.93 29.94 19.70
N CYS A 66 -12.84 30.70 19.87
CA CYS A 66 -12.78 32.04 20.47
C CYS A 66 -12.57 33.20 19.46
N ASN A 67 -12.22 32.90 18.21
CA ASN A 67 -11.92 33.88 17.16
C ASN A 67 -12.37 33.35 15.78
N VAL A 68 -13.04 34.19 14.98
CA VAL A 68 -13.47 33.79 13.63
C VAL A 68 -13.08 34.86 12.62
N GLN A 69 -12.26 34.48 11.65
CA GLN A 69 -11.88 35.32 10.52
C GLN A 69 -12.56 34.84 9.24
N PHE A 70 -13.07 35.78 8.47
CA PHE A 70 -13.74 35.51 7.20
C PHE A 70 -12.97 36.15 6.06
N LEU A 71 -12.48 35.31 5.15
CA LEU A 71 -11.80 35.74 3.94
C LEU A 71 -12.81 35.73 2.79
N THR A 72 -12.98 36.89 2.16
CA THR A 72 -13.77 37.01 0.94
C THR A 72 -12.96 37.70 -0.14
N CYS A 73 -13.04 37.15 -1.35
CA CYS A 73 -12.44 37.73 -2.53
C CYS A 73 -13.48 38.59 -3.27
N THR A 74 -13.20 39.88 -3.45
CA THR A 74 -14.05 40.81 -4.22
C THR A 74 -13.31 41.25 -5.48
N LYS A 75 -14.02 41.89 -6.43
CA LYS A 75 -13.40 42.46 -7.64
C LYS A 75 -12.20 43.39 -7.35
N GLN A 76 -12.18 44.05 -6.19
CA GLN A 76 -11.18 45.08 -5.86
C GLN A 76 -10.05 44.56 -4.98
N SER A 77 -10.38 43.73 -3.99
CA SER A 77 -9.44 43.23 -2.99
C SER A 77 -9.92 41.94 -2.31
N VAL A 78 -8.97 41.27 -1.65
CA VAL A 78 -9.28 40.31 -0.59
C VAL A 78 -9.63 41.09 0.66
N ARG A 79 -10.77 40.79 1.27
CA ARG A 79 -11.14 41.33 2.59
C ARG A 79 -10.92 40.23 3.62
N ASN A 80 -10.10 40.53 4.63
CA ASN A 80 -10.03 39.75 5.85
C ASN A 80 -10.89 40.45 6.90
N LEU A 81 -12.09 39.92 7.13
CA LEU A 81 -13.01 40.43 8.13
C LEU A 81 -12.91 39.53 9.36
N CYS A 82 -12.37 40.03 10.46
CA CYS A 82 -12.62 39.39 11.74
C CYS A 82 -14.09 39.62 12.08
N LEU A 83 -14.85 38.54 12.08
CA LEU A 83 -16.27 38.60 12.37
C LEU A 83 -16.50 38.66 13.87
N TRP A 84 -15.57 38.11 14.67
CA TRP A 84 -15.71 37.98 16.10
C TRP A 84 -14.36 37.68 16.80
N ARG A 85 -14.12 38.33 17.96
CA ARG A 85 -12.86 38.34 18.71
C ARG A 85 -13.17 38.40 20.22
N ASP A 86 -13.12 37.25 20.90
CA ASP A 86 -13.26 37.17 22.38
C ASP A 86 -11.91 37.30 23.11
N CYS A 87 -10.80 37.48 22.40
CA CYS A 87 -9.45 37.64 22.96
C CYS A 87 -8.74 38.91 22.46
N ASP A 88 -7.83 39.45 23.28
CA ASP A 88 -7.04 40.64 22.93
C ASP A 88 -6.00 40.39 21.80
N SER A 89 -5.87 39.16 21.29
CA SER A 89 -4.88 38.80 20.26
C SER A 89 -5.13 39.52 18.93
N PRO A 90 -4.13 40.20 18.33
CA PRO A 90 -4.28 40.99 17.11
C PRO A 90 -4.87 40.20 15.93
N LEU A 91 -5.53 40.91 15.02
CA LEU A 91 -6.03 40.33 13.77
C LEU A 91 -4.85 39.83 12.95
N ILE A 92 -4.78 38.52 12.74
CA ILE A 92 -3.77 37.89 11.89
C ILE A 92 -3.81 38.53 10.51
N SER A 93 -2.68 39.05 10.05
CA SER A 93 -2.57 39.65 8.72
C SER A 93 -2.80 38.61 7.62
N LEU A 94 -3.17 39.05 6.41
CA LEU A 94 -3.34 38.12 5.28
C LEU A 94 -2.03 37.36 4.97
N GLY A 95 -0.87 38.00 5.19
CA GLY A 95 0.44 37.38 5.01
C GLY A 95 0.70 36.28 6.05
N GLU A 96 0.44 36.53 7.33
CA GLU A 96 0.57 35.51 8.39
C GLU A 96 -0.42 34.35 8.19
N LEU A 97 -1.66 34.64 7.76
CA LEU A 97 -2.63 33.61 7.42
C LEU A 97 -2.17 32.74 6.24
N SER A 98 -1.65 33.38 5.19
CA SER A 98 -1.10 32.71 4.03
C SER A 98 0.07 31.82 4.44
N GLN A 99 0.97 32.34 5.28
CA GLN A 99 2.12 31.61 5.80
C GLN A 99 1.68 30.34 6.52
N VAL A 100 0.82 30.46 7.54
CA VAL A 100 0.33 29.31 8.34
C VAL A 100 -0.38 28.29 7.46
N TYR A 101 -1.24 28.75 6.55
CA TYR A 101 -2.05 27.84 5.75
C TYR A 101 -1.21 27.10 4.71
N ILE A 102 -0.35 27.81 3.98
CA ILE A 102 0.53 27.19 2.99
C ILE A 102 1.54 26.30 3.71
N ASP A 103 2.02 26.64 4.91
CA ASP A 103 2.86 25.75 5.71
C ASP A 103 2.16 24.43 6.02
N ASN A 104 0.90 24.43 6.43
CA ASN A 104 0.17 23.19 6.67
C ASN A 104 0.10 22.32 5.41
N ILE A 105 -0.21 22.93 4.26
CA ILE A 105 -0.20 22.22 2.96
C ILE A 105 1.20 21.67 2.65
N MET A 106 2.25 22.44 2.92
CA MET A 106 3.64 22.03 2.67
C MET A 106 4.15 20.98 3.67
N SER A 107 3.44 20.73 4.77
CA SER A 107 3.72 19.62 5.69
C SER A 107 3.16 18.30 5.22
N ASP A 108 2.30 18.29 4.20
CA ASP A 108 1.72 17.08 3.63
C ASP A 108 2.83 16.16 3.07
N PRO A 109 2.89 14.87 3.45
CA PRO A 109 3.91 13.93 2.99
C PRO A 109 3.98 13.75 1.47
N HIS A 110 2.92 14.07 0.74
CA HIS A 110 2.91 14.04 -0.70
C HIS A 110 3.49 15.32 -1.32
N VAL A 111 3.55 16.42 -0.57
CA VAL A 111 4.09 17.70 -1.02
C VAL A 111 5.57 17.83 -0.64
N VAL A 112 5.98 17.30 0.51
CA VAL A 112 7.38 17.31 0.97
C VAL A 112 8.01 15.92 0.93
N TYR A 113 9.04 15.78 0.11
CA TYR A 113 9.88 14.60 0.05
C TYR A 113 11.11 14.82 0.92
N ARG A 114 11.46 13.83 1.75
CA ARG A 114 12.64 13.88 2.62
C ARG A 114 13.53 12.69 2.32
N MET A 115 14.82 12.93 2.15
CA MET A 115 15.81 11.87 2.10
C MET A 115 16.17 11.38 3.49
N ASN A 116 16.51 10.10 3.57
CA ASN A 116 16.95 9.44 4.78
C ASN A 116 18.48 9.33 4.78
N GLY A 117 19.13 9.67 5.90
CA GLY A 117 20.59 9.54 6.02
C GLY A 117 21.35 10.68 5.33
N ASP A 118 22.48 10.34 4.68
CA ASP A 118 23.37 11.29 4.00
C ASP A 118 23.02 11.51 2.51
N ASP A 119 21.89 10.98 2.05
CA ASP A 119 21.40 11.15 0.68
C ASP A 119 20.76 12.53 0.47
N THR A 120 20.88 13.05 -0.75
CA THR A 120 20.32 14.35 -1.14
C THR A 120 19.48 14.24 -2.42
N PHE A 121 18.61 15.21 -2.64
CA PHE A 121 18.01 15.51 -3.93
C PHE A 121 18.91 16.51 -4.65
N GLN A 122 19.27 16.24 -5.90
CA GLN A 122 19.88 17.21 -6.78
C GLN A 122 18.76 17.99 -7.50
N LEU A 123 18.52 19.22 -7.04
CA LEU A 123 17.50 20.11 -7.61
C LEU A 123 17.87 20.52 -9.06
N PRO A 124 16.91 20.98 -9.88
CA PRO A 124 17.21 21.42 -11.25
C PRO A 124 18.25 22.55 -11.35
N SER A 125 18.43 23.30 -10.26
CA SER A 125 19.48 24.33 -10.15
C SER A 125 20.88 23.77 -9.85
N GLY A 126 21.05 22.45 -9.78
CA GLY A 126 22.28 21.77 -9.37
C GLY A 126 22.56 21.81 -7.86
N VAL A 127 21.70 22.47 -7.08
CA VAL A 127 21.82 22.54 -5.61
C VAL A 127 21.33 21.24 -5.01
N GLU A 128 22.08 20.71 -4.05
CA GLU A 128 21.65 19.53 -3.29
C GLU A 128 20.84 19.92 -2.05
N SER A 129 19.83 19.11 -1.73
CA SER A 129 19.02 19.30 -0.53
C SER A 129 18.50 17.97 0.00
N ASN A 130 18.47 17.80 1.33
CA ASN A 130 17.81 16.65 1.97
C ASN A 130 16.27 16.72 1.91
N ILE A 131 15.71 17.85 1.46
CA ILE A 131 14.27 18.08 1.36
C ILE A 131 13.93 18.59 -0.04
N PHE A 132 12.92 18.00 -0.66
CA PHE A 132 12.38 18.44 -1.94
C PHE A 132 10.88 18.73 -1.82
N TYR A 133 10.45 19.92 -2.25
CA TYR A 133 9.05 20.33 -2.21
C TYR A 133 8.42 20.25 -3.60
N ARG A 134 7.41 19.40 -3.77
CA ARG A 134 6.58 19.35 -4.98
C ARG A 134 5.24 20.03 -4.71
N VAL A 135 5.24 21.35 -4.75
CA VAL A 135 4.06 22.20 -4.47
C VAL A 135 2.86 21.83 -5.34
N GLY A 136 3.09 21.34 -6.56
CA GLY A 136 2.03 20.80 -7.43
C GLY A 136 1.16 19.71 -6.80
N ASN A 137 1.69 18.93 -5.86
CA ASN A 137 0.94 17.87 -5.18
C ASN A 137 -0.07 18.41 -4.15
N ALA A 138 -0.07 19.71 -3.88
CA ALA A 138 -1.08 20.36 -3.04
C ALA A 138 -2.50 20.30 -3.65
N GLN A 139 -2.62 20.03 -4.95
CA GLN A 139 -3.87 20.05 -5.72
C GLN A 139 -4.85 18.89 -5.43
N LYS A 140 -4.87 18.35 -4.21
CA LYS A 140 -5.70 17.19 -3.84
C LYS A 140 -7.20 17.48 -3.85
N ASP A 141 -7.57 18.74 -3.62
CA ASP A 141 -8.95 19.17 -3.47
C ASP A 141 -9.13 20.57 -4.10
N ILE A 142 -10.27 20.78 -4.75
CA ILE A 142 -10.68 22.07 -5.30
C ILE A 142 -10.69 23.18 -4.23
N PHE A 143 -10.96 22.85 -2.98
CA PHE A 143 -10.93 23.85 -1.91
C PHE A 143 -9.52 24.37 -1.64
N VAL A 144 -8.49 23.49 -1.68
CA VAL A 144 -7.09 23.93 -1.55
C VAL A 144 -6.72 24.89 -2.69
N LEU A 145 -7.21 24.61 -3.90
CA LEU A 145 -7.00 25.49 -5.05
C LEU A 145 -7.70 26.85 -4.88
N ASP A 146 -8.92 26.88 -4.33
CA ASP A 146 -9.63 28.12 -4.00
C ASP A 146 -8.87 28.94 -2.96
N ASP A 147 -8.30 28.25 -1.98
CA ASP A 147 -7.58 28.87 -0.88
C ASP A 147 -6.26 29.49 -1.35
N VAL A 148 -5.47 28.74 -2.13
CA VAL A 148 -4.28 29.26 -2.82
C VAL A 148 -4.64 30.43 -3.74
N PHE A 149 -5.76 30.34 -4.47
CA PHE A 149 -6.25 31.42 -5.32
C PHE A 149 -6.54 32.72 -4.53
N ILE A 150 -7.18 32.63 -3.36
CA ILE A 150 -7.46 33.81 -2.53
C ILE A 150 -6.16 34.54 -2.20
N PHE A 151 -5.10 33.82 -1.84
CA PHE A 151 -3.80 34.42 -1.52
C PHE A 151 -3.06 34.93 -2.76
N LEU A 152 -3.25 34.31 -3.92
CA LEU A 152 -2.71 34.78 -5.20
C LEU A 152 -3.47 35.99 -5.78
N PHE A 153 -4.74 36.20 -5.40
CA PHE A 153 -5.60 37.20 -6.03
C PHE A 153 -5.01 38.63 -6.10
N PRO A 154 -4.32 39.16 -5.07
CA PRO A 154 -3.70 40.48 -5.15
C PRO A 154 -2.76 40.66 -6.35
N TYR A 155 -2.10 39.58 -6.77
CA TYR A 155 -1.11 39.50 -7.85
C TYR A 155 -1.71 39.09 -9.21
N LEU A 156 -2.99 38.70 -9.20
CA LEU A 156 -3.69 38.17 -10.37
C LEU A 156 -4.85 39.06 -10.82
N LYS A 157 -5.36 39.94 -9.95
CA LYS A 157 -6.53 40.79 -10.25
C LYS A 157 -6.38 41.62 -11.52
N ARG A 158 -5.15 41.94 -11.93
CA ARG A 158 -4.84 42.72 -13.15
C ARG A 158 -4.32 41.87 -14.31
N CYS A 159 -3.87 40.64 -14.08
CA CYS A 159 -3.20 39.85 -15.10
C CYS A 159 -4.13 39.49 -16.27
N LYS A 160 -3.60 39.43 -17.48
CA LYS A 160 -4.28 38.83 -18.65
C LYS A 160 -3.69 37.47 -19.01
N THR A 161 -2.42 37.27 -18.67
CA THR A 161 -1.71 36.01 -18.86
C THR A 161 -1.09 35.56 -17.55
N ILE A 162 -1.22 34.28 -17.23
CA ILE A 162 -0.51 33.58 -16.17
C ILE A 162 0.55 32.71 -16.83
N VAL A 163 1.80 32.82 -16.39
CA VAL A 163 2.87 31.92 -16.78
C VAL A 163 3.28 31.11 -15.56
N ALA A 164 3.20 29.80 -15.64
CA ALA A 164 3.72 28.92 -14.60
C ALA A 164 5.13 28.47 -14.97
N GLU A 165 6.04 28.45 -13.99
CA GLU A 165 7.42 28.01 -14.22
C GLU A 165 7.53 26.52 -14.61
N THR A 166 6.50 25.73 -14.34
CA THR A 166 6.48 24.28 -14.57
C THR A 166 5.06 23.78 -14.72
N TRP A 167 4.90 22.68 -15.45
CA TRP A 167 3.65 21.94 -15.58
C TRP A 167 3.11 21.41 -14.24
N SER A 168 3.96 21.23 -13.23
CA SER A 168 3.54 20.64 -11.95
C SER A 168 2.51 21.50 -11.19
N ILE A 169 2.47 22.82 -11.42
CA ILE A 169 1.49 23.75 -10.82
C ILE A 169 0.40 24.21 -11.81
N SER A 170 0.23 23.49 -12.92
CA SER A 170 -0.70 23.87 -13.99
C SER A 170 -2.15 23.96 -13.52
N THR A 171 -2.62 23.00 -12.72
CA THR A 171 -3.98 23.01 -12.17
C THR A 171 -4.23 24.22 -11.29
N ILE A 172 -3.25 24.63 -10.47
CA ILE A 172 -3.33 25.85 -9.65
C ILE A 172 -3.54 27.07 -10.55
N CYS A 173 -2.77 27.17 -11.63
CA CYS A 173 -2.84 28.30 -12.55
C CYS A 173 -4.14 28.33 -13.36
N TYR A 174 -4.58 27.19 -13.91
CA TYR A 174 -5.87 27.10 -14.62
C TYR A 174 -7.05 27.38 -13.72
N HIS A 175 -7.01 26.88 -12.49
CA HIS A 175 -8.05 27.18 -11.51
C HIS A 175 -8.09 28.68 -11.20
N ALA A 176 -6.94 29.29 -10.93
CA ALA A 176 -6.83 30.72 -10.70
C ALA A 176 -7.36 31.54 -11.89
N ALA A 177 -7.01 31.17 -13.13
CA ALA A 177 -7.53 31.81 -14.35
C ALA A 177 -9.07 31.79 -14.42
N LYS A 178 -9.68 30.62 -14.24
CA LYS A 178 -11.15 30.47 -14.21
C LYS A 178 -11.80 31.31 -13.11
N ARG A 179 -11.16 31.39 -11.94
CA ARG A 179 -11.65 32.21 -10.83
C ARG A 179 -11.56 33.70 -11.14
N ILE A 180 -10.48 34.15 -11.76
CA ILE A 180 -10.32 35.55 -12.20
C ILE A 180 -11.36 35.92 -13.24
N GLU A 181 -11.59 35.09 -14.26
CA GLU A 181 -12.62 35.30 -15.28
C GLU A 181 -13.98 35.51 -14.65
N LYS A 182 -14.35 34.64 -13.71
CA LYS A 182 -15.61 34.71 -12.99
C LYS A 182 -15.73 35.95 -12.10
N ILE A 183 -14.68 36.29 -11.32
CA ILE A 183 -14.72 37.45 -10.41
C ILE A 183 -14.70 38.76 -11.19
N CYS A 184 -13.74 38.90 -12.09
CA CYS A 184 -13.45 40.16 -12.78
C CYS A 184 -14.39 40.37 -13.97
N GLY A 185 -15.10 39.34 -14.45
CA GLY A 185 -15.95 39.40 -15.63
C GLY A 185 -15.15 39.55 -16.91
N ARG A 186 -14.11 38.72 -17.07
CA ARG A 186 -13.22 38.73 -18.24
C ARG A 186 -13.56 37.56 -19.15
N ASP A 187 -13.38 37.75 -20.46
CA ASP A 187 -13.70 36.75 -21.47
C ASP A 187 -12.76 35.54 -21.40
N SER A 188 -11.46 35.77 -21.20
CA SER A 188 -10.46 34.69 -21.03
C SER A 188 -9.16 35.19 -20.38
N THR A 189 -8.57 34.41 -19.49
CA THR A 189 -7.21 34.60 -18.95
C THR A 189 -6.31 33.50 -19.51
N ASN A 190 -5.29 33.89 -20.26
CA ASN A 190 -4.37 32.92 -20.88
C ASN A 190 -3.49 32.26 -19.81
N VAL A 191 -3.27 30.95 -19.92
CA VAL A 191 -2.34 30.21 -19.06
C VAL A 191 -1.30 29.53 -19.92
N LEU A 192 -0.03 29.81 -19.64
CA LEU A 192 1.13 29.27 -20.35
C LEU A 192 2.07 28.60 -19.35
N PHE A 193 2.85 27.63 -19.82
CA PHE A 193 3.79 26.87 -19.01
C PHE A 193 5.15 26.87 -19.69
N LEU A 194 6.21 26.94 -18.88
CA LEU A 194 7.54 26.65 -19.38
C LEU A 194 7.74 25.14 -19.52
N SER A 195 8.47 24.74 -20.55
CA SER A 195 8.79 23.35 -20.87
C SER A 195 9.74 22.70 -19.86
N ASN A 196 10.58 23.51 -19.23
CA ASN A 196 11.63 23.10 -18.28
C ASN A 196 11.63 24.05 -17.07
N TYR A 197 11.94 23.50 -15.90
CA TYR A 197 12.27 24.31 -14.72
C TYR A 197 13.53 25.15 -14.98
N PHE A 198 13.63 26.32 -14.35
CA PHE A 198 14.81 27.18 -14.46
C PHE A 198 16.08 26.45 -14.00
N ASP A 199 17.02 26.31 -14.93
CA ASP A 199 18.29 25.61 -14.75
C ASP A 199 19.46 26.45 -15.32
N ASP A 200 20.64 25.85 -15.42
CA ASP A 200 21.81 26.56 -15.94
C ASP A 200 21.82 26.75 -17.46
N THR A 201 20.97 26.03 -18.20
CA THR A 201 21.02 25.94 -19.68
C THR A 201 20.56 27.22 -20.38
N GLY A 202 19.75 28.05 -19.72
CA GLY A 202 19.19 29.25 -20.34
C GLY A 202 18.05 29.01 -21.32
N GLU A 203 17.57 27.77 -21.49
CA GLU A 203 16.38 27.47 -22.30
C GLU A 203 15.10 28.06 -21.72
N PRO A 204 14.79 27.90 -20.42
CA PRO A 204 13.56 28.46 -19.84
C PRO A 204 13.50 29.99 -19.90
N GLU A 205 14.64 30.68 -19.79
CA GLU A 205 14.70 32.14 -19.93
C GLU A 205 14.44 32.61 -21.36
N ARG A 206 14.88 31.84 -22.37
CA ARG A 206 14.56 32.12 -23.78
C ARG A 206 13.08 31.90 -24.04
N GLU A 207 12.52 30.79 -23.57
CA GLU A 207 11.09 30.50 -23.68
C GLU A 207 10.23 31.57 -22.99
N LEU A 208 10.62 31.98 -21.77
CA LEU A 208 9.95 33.07 -21.06
C LEU A 208 10.09 34.40 -21.82
N HIS A 209 11.25 34.70 -22.40
CA HIS A 209 11.43 35.90 -23.22
C HIS A 209 10.47 35.90 -24.42
N ASP A 210 10.32 34.76 -25.11
CA ASP A 210 9.42 34.62 -26.25
C ASP A 210 7.95 34.77 -25.84
N ILE A 211 7.56 34.14 -24.72
CA ILE A 211 6.22 34.27 -24.13
C ILE A 211 5.91 35.74 -23.80
N LEU A 212 6.82 36.44 -23.13
CA LEU A 212 6.62 37.85 -22.76
C LEU A 212 6.55 38.76 -23.99
N THR A 213 7.39 38.51 -24.99
CA THR A 213 7.38 39.27 -26.25
C THR A 213 6.05 39.08 -26.97
N ARG A 214 5.58 37.84 -27.10
CA ARG A 214 4.28 37.52 -27.69
C ARG A 214 3.14 38.17 -26.91
N ALA A 215 3.15 38.07 -25.59
CA ALA A 215 2.12 38.67 -24.73
C ALA A 215 2.02 40.20 -24.91
N ILE A 216 3.14 40.90 -25.11
CA ILE A 216 3.13 42.34 -25.42
C ILE A 216 2.54 42.61 -26.80
N LEU A 217 2.99 41.88 -27.83
CA LEU A 217 2.52 42.07 -29.21
C LEU A 217 1.01 41.81 -29.34
N GLU A 218 0.51 40.80 -28.63
CA GLU A 218 -0.90 40.40 -28.62
C GLU A 218 -1.74 41.19 -27.60
N LYS A 219 -1.16 42.19 -26.91
CA LYS A 219 -1.82 43.01 -25.87
C LYS A 219 -2.39 42.18 -24.70
N GLN A 220 -1.75 41.07 -24.39
CA GLN A 220 -2.03 40.12 -23.30
C GLN A 220 -1.25 40.44 -22.01
N THR A 221 -0.83 41.69 -21.82
CA THR A 221 -0.26 42.21 -20.56
C THR A 221 -1.33 42.86 -19.67
N PRO A 222 -1.14 42.90 -18.33
CA PRO A 222 0.00 42.41 -17.56
C PRO A 222 0.11 40.88 -17.49
N VAL A 223 1.34 40.36 -17.42
CA VAL A 223 1.65 38.94 -17.23
C VAL A 223 1.98 38.68 -15.76
N THR A 224 1.50 37.59 -15.18
CA THR A 224 1.95 37.13 -13.84
C THR A 224 2.73 35.82 -13.98
N LEU A 225 4.00 35.82 -13.59
CA LEU A 225 4.85 34.64 -13.51
C LEU A 225 4.79 34.02 -12.10
N ILE A 226 4.38 32.77 -12.02
CA ILE A 226 4.22 32.01 -10.77
C ILE A 226 5.31 30.96 -10.65
N PHE A 227 6.10 31.05 -9.59
CA PHE A 227 7.05 30.03 -9.13
C PHE A 227 6.36 29.08 -8.15
N SER A 228 6.56 27.79 -8.31
CA SER A 228 6.20 26.75 -7.35
C SER A 228 7.06 26.87 -6.08
N ALA A 229 8.38 26.92 -6.22
CA ALA A 229 9.29 27.09 -5.09
C ALA A 229 10.59 27.83 -5.48
N THR A 230 11.09 28.69 -4.60
CA THR A 230 12.35 29.42 -4.82
C THR A 230 13.35 29.18 -3.71
N ALA A 231 14.40 28.40 -4.01
CA ALA A 231 15.46 28.01 -3.08
C ALA A 231 16.36 29.16 -2.63
N THR A 232 16.78 30.04 -3.53
CA THR A 232 17.85 31.01 -3.24
C THR A 232 17.50 32.46 -3.56
N GLY A 233 16.33 32.75 -4.14
CA GLY A 233 15.98 34.08 -4.67
C GLY A 233 16.80 34.51 -5.90
N LEU A 234 18.00 33.94 -6.10
CA LEU A 234 18.91 34.17 -7.23
C LEU A 234 18.30 33.81 -8.59
N SER A 235 17.29 32.92 -8.61
CA SER A 235 16.60 32.51 -9.84
C SER A 235 15.98 33.71 -10.55
N TRP A 236 15.25 34.59 -9.85
CA TRP A 236 14.61 35.74 -10.48
C TRP A 236 15.63 36.78 -10.97
N ASP A 237 16.65 37.10 -10.18
CA ASP A 237 17.68 38.07 -10.61
C ASP A 237 18.52 37.55 -11.78
N ARG A 238 18.73 36.24 -11.88
CA ARG A 238 19.34 35.61 -13.06
C ARG A 238 18.44 35.72 -14.28
N ILE A 239 17.16 35.38 -14.14
CA ILE A 239 16.15 35.48 -15.20
C ILE A 239 16.04 36.93 -15.68
N LYS A 240 15.90 37.87 -14.75
CA LYS A 240 15.78 39.31 -15.03
C LYS A 240 16.98 39.88 -15.78
N ARG A 241 18.20 39.37 -15.53
CA ARG A 241 19.41 39.76 -16.29
C ARG A 241 19.41 39.22 -17.72
N ARG A 242 18.74 38.09 -17.98
CA ARG A 242 18.67 37.43 -19.30
C ARG A 242 17.50 37.92 -20.15
N ILE A 243 16.49 38.52 -19.53
CA ILE A 243 15.33 39.10 -20.22
C ILE A 243 15.56 40.60 -20.47
N ARG A 244 15.10 41.11 -21.62
CA ARG A 244 15.24 42.54 -21.95
C ARG A 244 14.56 43.43 -20.89
N PRO A 245 15.20 44.52 -20.40
CA PRO A 245 14.69 45.33 -19.29
C PRO A 245 13.28 45.93 -19.49
N HIS A 246 12.86 46.16 -20.73
CA HIS A 246 11.53 46.69 -21.01
C HIS A 246 10.41 45.66 -20.80
N LEU A 247 10.72 44.36 -20.83
CA LEU A 247 9.76 43.26 -20.60
C LEU A 247 9.56 42.97 -19.11
N THR A 248 10.46 43.45 -18.25
CA THR A 248 10.43 43.21 -16.79
C THR A 248 9.94 44.44 -16.01
N LYS A 249 9.34 45.42 -16.69
CA LYS A 249 8.72 46.58 -16.04
C LYS A 249 7.52 46.09 -15.21
N GLY A 250 7.41 46.52 -13.95
CA GLY A 250 6.37 46.05 -13.03
C GLY A 250 4.91 46.32 -13.44
N ARG A 251 4.68 47.13 -14.48
CA ARG A 251 3.35 47.30 -15.10
C ARG A 251 2.98 46.17 -16.08
N ASP A 252 4.00 45.51 -16.64
CA ASP A 252 3.90 44.53 -17.73
C ASP A 252 4.12 43.10 -17.21
N LEU A 253 4.92 42.93 -16.15
CA LEU A 253 5.22 41.65 -15.52
C LEU A 253 5.18 41.74 -13.99
N GLU A 254 4.38 40.88 -13.38
CA GLU A 254 4.31 40.63 -11.94
C GLU A 254 4.88 39.23 -11.63
N VAL A 255 5.61 39.08 -10.53
CA VAL A 255 6.28 37.81 -10.18
C VAL A 255 5.93 37.42 -8.75
N ILE A 256 5.57 36.16 -8.55
CA ILE A 256 5.23 35.60 -7.24
C ILE A 256 5.72 34.17 -7.10
N SER A 257 6.11 33.77 -5.89
CA SER A 257 6.35 32.38 -5.52
C SER A 257 5.27 31.83 -4.58
N LEU A 258 4.87 30.57 -4.77
CA LEU A 258 4.03 29.88 -3.80
C LEU A 258 4.84 29.58 -2.52
N LEU A 259 6.11 29.18 -2.68
CA LEU A 259 6.98 28.82 -1.56
C LEU A 259 8.37 29.44 -1.68
N LYS A 260 8.83 30.15 -0.64
CA LYS A 260 10.20 30.65 -0.51
C LYS A 260 10.98 29.72 0.40
N LEU A 261 12.11 29.19 -0.06
CA LEU A 261 12.89 28.15 0.63
C LEU A 261 14.23 28.63 1.22
N GLY A 262 14.66 29.88 0.96
CA GLY A 262 15.93 30.42 1.46
C GLY A 262 15.92 31.91 1.80
N GLU A 263 17.06 32.43 2.24
CA GLU A 263 17.18 33.77 2.85
C GLU A 263 17.31 34.94 1.85
N GLY A 264 17.50 34.65 0.55
CA GLY A 264 17.61 35.69 -0.48
C GLY A 264 16.36 36.56 -0.61
N ASN A 265 16.52 37.86 -0.87
CA ASN A 265 15.43 38.76 -1.22
C ASN A 265 15.27 38.82 -2.75
N THR A 266 14.02 38.88 -3.25
CA THR A 266 13.57 39.75 -4.37
C THR A 266 12.16 39.48 -4.91
N ILE A 267 11.46 38.39 -4.54
CA ILE A 267 10.08 38.14 -5.01
C ILE A 267 9.04 38.00 -3.89
N PRO A 268 7.82 38.55 -4.06
CA PRO A 268 6.66 38.23 -3.23
C PRO A 268 6.43 36.72 -3.13
N HIS A 269 5.97 36.25 -1.97
CA HIS A 269 5.71 34.84 -1.73
C HIS A 269 4.49 34.63 -0.83
N LEU A 270 3.85 33.46 -0.96
CA LEU A 270 2.71 33.08 -0.11
C LEU A 270 3.16 32.48 1.24
N SER A 271 4.26 31.72 1.25
CA SER A 271 4.90 31.20 2.47
C SER A 271 6.41 31.18 2.34
N LYS A 272 7.09 31.35 3.48
CA LYS A 272 8.53 31.18 3.67
C LYS A 272 8.79 29.96 4.56
N ARG A 273 9.56 29.00 4.06
CA ARG A 273 10.16 27.92 4.84
C ARG A 273 11.67 28.00 4.74
N TYR A 274 12.33 27.59 5.81
CA TYR A 274 13.77 27.37 5.77
C TYR A 274 14.00 25.95 5.28
N ALA A 275 14.43 25.78 4.03
CA ALA A 275 15.02 24.52 3.63
C ALA A 275 16.34 24.39 4.39
N ALA A 276 16.57 23.26 5.06
CA ALA A 276 17.89 22.91 5.54
C ALA A 276 18.78 22.67 4.31
N VAL A 277 19.35 23.74 3.76
CA VAL A 277 20.45 23.66 2.80
C VAL A 277 21.70 23.35 3.63
N SER A 278 21.74 22.13 4.16
CA SER A 278 22.94 21.56 4.73
C SER A 278 23.43 20.57 3.70
N SER A 279 24.44 20.97 2.92
CA SER A 279 25.43 19.98 2.53
C SER A 279 25.99 19.47 3.85
N PRO A 280 25.83 18.18 4.21
CA PRO A 280 26.69 17.61 5.24
C PRO A 280 28.14 17.96 4.86
N ALA A 281 29.03 18.15 5.82
CA ALA A 281 30.44 18.46 5.54
C ALA A 281 31.20 17.29 4.84
N GLY A 282 30.49 16.33 4.25
CA GLY A 282 30.97 15.20 3.46
C GLY A 282 30.20 15.08 2.14
N LYS A 283 30.80 14.37 1.18
CA LYS A 283 30.10 13.99 -0.06
C LYS A 283 28.81 13.23 0.29
N PRO A 284 27.66 13.53 -0.33
CA PRO A 284 26.47 12.71 -0.16
C PRO A 284 26.78 11.27 -0.57
N ALA A 285 26.15 10.31 0.11
CA ALA A 285 26.25 8.91 -0.30
C ALA A 285 25.63 8.71 -1.69
N TYR A 286 24.51 9.38 -1.97
CA TYR A 286 23.86 9.42 -3.27
C TYR A 286 23.02 10.70 -3.45
N ALA A 287 23.02 11.27 -4.67
CA ALA A 287 22.22 12.43 -5.04
C ALA A 287 21.15 12.02 -6.07
N VAL A 288 19.87 12.07 -5.69
CA VAL A 288 18.74 11.74 -6.59
C VAL A 288 18.40 12.95 -7.46
N PRO A 289 18.53 12.85 -8.80
CA PRO A 289 18.23 13.96 -9.67
C PRO A 289 16.73 14.26 -9.68
N ILE A 290 16.36 15.55 -9.70
CA ILE A 290 15.00 15.98 -10.00
C ILE A 290 14.87 16.20 -11.50
N ASN A 291 13.96 15.49 -12.15
CA ASN A 291 13.68 15.67 -13.56
C ASN A 291 13.16 17.10 -13.81
N LYS A 292 13.90 17.89 -14.57
CA LYS A 292 13.56 19.30 -14.82
C LYS A 292 12.29 19.54 -15.63
N LYS A 293 11.79 18.54 -16.38
CA LYS A 293 10.55 18.64 -17.16
C LYS A 293 9.32 18.36 -16.30
N THR A 294 9.36 17.26 -15.55
CA THR A 294 8.22 16.80 -14.74
C THR A 294 8.22 17.35 -13.32
N TYR A 295 9.35 17.94 -12.89
CA TYR A 295 9.62 18.37 -11.52
C TYR A 295 9.29 17.27 -10.51
N PHE A 296 9.85 16.08 -10.80
CA PHE A 296 9.68 14.86 -10.01
C PHE A 296 11.05 14.25 -9.74
N PRO A 297 11.29 13.64 -8.57
CA PRO A 297 12.54 12.92 -8.36
C PRO A 297 12.64 11.74 -9.32
N GLU A 298 13.77 11.66 -10.01
CA GLU A 298 14.20 10.48 -10.77
C GLU A 298 14.66 9.43 -9.77
N PHE A 299 13.74 8.96 -8.92
CA PHE A 299 13.89 7.65 -8.34
C PHE A 299 14.16 6.72 -9.52
N VAL A 300 15.29 6.00 -9.48
CA VAL A 300 15.61 4.89 -10.41
C VAL A 300 14.29 4.27 -10.81
N SER A 301 13.92 4.44 -12.10
CA SER A 301 12.57 4.21 -12.67
C SER A 301 11.81 3.28 -11.77
N PRO A 302 10.69 3.70 -11.12
CA PRO A 302 9.99 2.91 -10.11
C PRO A 302 9.99 1.52 -10.68
N ALA A 303 10.78 0.63 -10.09
CA ALA A 303 10.97 -0.64 -10.76
C ALA A 303 9.54 -1.13 -10.94
N GLU A 304 9.14 -1.39 -12.19
CA GLU A 304 7.88 -2.04 -12.50
C GLU A 304 7.96 -3.48 -11.98
N VAL A 305 8.32 -3.66 -10.70
CA VAL A 305 7.89 -4.74 -9.86
C VAL A 305 6.41 -4.46 -9.61
N SER A 306 5.65 -4.43 -10.70
CA SER A 306 4.21 -4.46 -10.65
C SER A 306 3.87 -5.76 -9.94
N VAL A 307 2.97 -5.67 -8.95
CA VAL A 307 2.38 -6.84 -8.29
C VAL A 307 1.95 -7.88 -9.33
N LEU A 308 1.51 -7.40 -10.50
CA LEU A 308 1.11 -8.16 -11.69
C LEU A 308 2.15 -9.21 -12.13
N GLN A 309 3.45 -8.87 -12.13
CA GLN A 309 4.49 -9.80 -12.61
C GLN A 309 4.63 -11.05 -11.73
N PHE A 310 4.13 -10.99 -10.49
CA PHE A 310 4.23 -12.09 -9.53
C PHE A 310 2.89 -12.77 -9.28
N THR A 311 1.78 -12.08 -9.51
CA THR A 311 0.46 -12.70 -9.53
C THR A 311 0.36 -13.72 -10.67
N ASP A 312 0.83 -13.36 -11.86
CA ASP A 312 0.63 -14.18 -13.08
C ASP A 312 1.24 -15.59 -12.99
N ARG A 313 2.35 -15.75 -12.25
CA ARG A 313 3.10 -17.01 -12.23
C ARG A 313 2.38 -18.16 -11.52
N HIS A 314 1.52 -17.87 -10.54
CA HIS A 314 0.76 -18.90 -9.81
C HIS A 314 -0.75 -18.68 -9.81
N LYS A 315 -1.23 -17.55 -10.33
CA LYS A 315 -2.66 -17.26 -10.47
C LYS A 315 -3.42 -18.41 -11.14
N SER A 316 -2.90 -18.94 -12.25
CA SER A 316 -3.52 -20.07 -12.96
C SER A 316 -3.69 -21.32 -12.09
N PHE A 317 -2.70 -21.66 -11.26
CA PHE A 317 -2.82 -22.78 -10.32
C PHE A 317 -3.95 -22.55 -9.31
N PHE A 318 -4.04 -21.35 -8.73
CA PHE A 318 -5.11 -21.06 -7.76
C PHE A 318 -6.48 -20.98 -8.43
N GLU A 319 -6.61 -20.42 -9.63
CA GLU A 319 -7.88 -20.38 -10.37
C GLU A 319 -8.38 -21.78 -10.73
N LEU A 320 -7.47 -22.68 -11.13
CA LEU A 320 -7.80 -24.06 -11.45
C LEU A 320 -8.33 -24.84 -10.25
N TYR A 321 -7.91 -24.51 -9.03
CA TYR A 321 -8.19 -25.32 -7.82
C TYR A 321 -9.01 -24.63 -6.73
N ALA A 322 -9.22 -23.32 -6.81
CA ALA A 322 -10.09 -22.59 -5.89
C ALA A 322 -11.54 -23.12 -5.96
N GLY A 323 -12.30 -22.88 -4.89
CA GLY A 323 -13.69 -23.33 -4.76
C GLY A 323 -13.88 -24.85 -4.60
N ARG A 324 -12.79 -25.61 -4.39
CA ARG A 324 -12.82 -27.08 -4.23
C ARG A 324 -12.35 -27.56 -2.85
N ASN A 325 -12.27 -26.67 -1.86
CA ASN A 325 -11.79 -26.97 -0.50
C ASN A 325 -10.37 -27.58 -0.42
N ILE A 326 -9.56 -27.35 -1.46
CA ILE A 326 -8.18 -27.81 -1.57
C ILE A 326 -7.27 -26.99 -0.65
N PHE A 327 -7.50 -25.68 -0.58
CA PHE A 327 -6.70 -24.75 0.21
C PHE A 327 -7.24 -24.64 1.63
N ARG A 328 -6.34 -24.74 2.61
CA ARG A 328 -6.64 -24.54 4.03
C ARG A 328 -5.54 -23.74 4.69
N VAL A 329 -5.89 -23.05 5.76
CA VAL A 329 -4.91 -22.35 6.60
C VAL A 329 -4.92 -22.91 8.01
N HIS A 330 -3.82 -22.72 8.74
CA HIS A 330 -3.71 -23.19 10.14
C HIS A 330 -4.03 -24.68 10.31
N ALA A 331 -3.52 -25.52 9.40
CA ALA A 331 -3.85 -26.94 9.35
C ALA A 331 -2.71 -27.80 9.91
N ASN A 332 -3.07 -28.88 10.61
CA ASN A 332 -2.13 -29.92 10.97
C ASN A 332 -2.12 -30.97 9.86
N SER A 333 -0.98 -31.17 9.23
CA SER A 333 -0.79 -32.35 8.37
C SER A 333 -0.39 -33.52 9.26
N HIS A 334 -1.21 -34.56 9.25
CA HIS A 334 -0.80 -35.87 9.70
C HIS A 334 0.14 -36.45 8.65
N THR A 335 1.43 -36.10 8.74
CA THR A 335 2.45 -36.97 8.14
C THR A 335 2.32 -38.34 8.80
N ILE A 336 2.57 -39.42 8.04
CA ILE A 336 2.80 -40.81 8.46
C ILE A 336 2.65 -41.05 9.96
N ARG A 337 1.85 -42.04 10.42
CA ARG A 337 1.60 -42.32 11.85
C ARG A 337 2.83 -42.25 12.79
N SER A 338 4.04 -42.54 12.29
CA SER A 338 5.31 -42.47 13.01
C SER A 338 5.97 -41.08 13.11
N LEU A 339 5.50 -40.08 12.37
CA LEU A 339 6.03 -38.71 12.38
C LEU A 339 5.10 -37.78 13.17
N PRO A 340 5.66 -36.86 13.97
CA PRO A 340 4.87 -35.89 14.70
C PRO A 340 4.05 -35.04 13.73
N SER A 341 2.78 -34.81 14.07
CA SER A 341 1.88 -33.91 13.33
C SER A 341 2.58 -32.59 13.04
N ARG A 342 2.74 -32.26 11.77
CA ARG A 342 3.35 -31.01 11.34
C ARG A 342 2.28 -29.94 11.16
N HIS A 343 2.47 -28.81 11.81
CA HIS A 343 1.60 -27.65 11.62
C HIS A 343 2.01 -26.87 10.36
N ASN A 344 1.04 -26.44 9.56
CA ASN A 344 1.24 -25.65 8.36
C ASN A 344 0.32 -24.41 8.40
N ALA A 345 0.92 -23.22 8.30
CA ALA A 345 0.14 -21.99 8.20
C ALA A 345 -0.69 -21.96 6.90
N PHE A 346 -0.11 -22.38 5.78
CA PHE A 346 -0.77 -22.52 4.49
C PHE A 346 -0.68 -23.98 4.06
N TYR A 347 -1.79 -24.62 3.73
CA TYR A 347 -1.89 -26.05 3.49
C TYR A 347 -2.65 -26.34 2.19
N VAL A 348 -2.17 -27.32 1.44
CA VAL A 348 -2.82 -27.81 0.22
C VAL A 348 -3.18 -29.27 0.47
N SER A 349 -4.47 -29.57 0.52
CA SER A 349 -4.98 -30.92 0.75
C SER A 349 -4.77 -31.76 -0.51
N CYS A 350 -3.77 -32.65 -0.49
CA CYS A 350 -3.50 -33.54 -1.62
C CYS A 350 -4.63 -34.55 -1.85
N GLU A 351 -5.33 -34.95 -0.78
CA GLU A 351 -6.52 -35.81 -0.90
C GLU A 351 -7.64 -35.15 -1.69
N GLU A 352 -7.87 -33.85 -1.49
CA GLU A 352 -8.88 -33.11 -2.24
C GLU A 352 -8.35 -32.73 -3.63
N LEU A 353 -7.05 -32.41 -3.75
CA LEU A 353 -6.42 -32.11 -5.03
C LEU A 353 -6.52 -33.29 -6.00
N PHE A 354 -6.25 -34.51 -5.55
CA PHE A 354 -6.24 -35.70 -6.41
C PHE A 354 -7.64 -36.18 -6.80
N LYS A 355 -8.68 -35.73 -6.07
CA LYS A 355 -10.09 -35.95 -6.46
C LYS A 355 -10.54 -34.99 -7.58
N ALA A 356 -9.85 -33.87 -7.78
CA ALA A 356 -10.24 -32.90 -8.80
C ALA A 356 -9.98 -33.45 -10.21
N ASP A 357 -11.01 -33.46 -11.06
CA ASP A 357 -10.90 -33.98 -12.44
C ASP A 357 -9.76 -33.31 -13.22
N VAL A 358 -9.64 -31.98 -13.08
CA VAL A 358 -8.56 -31.19 -13.69
C VAL A 358 -7.17 -31.70 -13.29
N PHE A 359 -6.97 -32.07 -12.03
CA PHE A 359 -5.70 -32.65 -11.60
C PHE A 359 -5.50 -34.03 -12.21
N ARG A 360 -6.53 -34.89 -12.19
CA ARG A 360 -6.46 -36.26 -12.73
C ARG A 360 -6.13 -36.25 -14.22
N ASP A 361 -6.71 -35.32 -14.97
CA ASP A 361 -6.43 -35.18 -16.41
C ASP A 361 -4.97 -34.78 -16.66
N ARG A 362 -4.46 -33.77 -15.93
CA ARG A 362 -3.06 -33.34 -16.03
C ARG A 362 -2.08 -34.39 -15.54
N ALA A 363 -2.44 -35.14 -14.49
CA ALA A 363 -1.69 -36.28 -14.01
C ALA A 363 -1.59 -37.34 -15.10
N LYS A 364 -2.71 -37.73 -15.70
CA LYS A 364 -2.76 -38.72 -16.79
C LYS A 364 -1.94 -38.26 -18.00
N GLU A 365 -2.02 -36.99 -18.37
CA GLU A 365 -1.22 -36.41 -19.45
C GLU A 365 0.29 -36.47 -19.13
N ALA A 366 0.70 -36.08 -17.92
CA ALA A 366 2.09 -36.12 -17.50
C ALA A 366 2.64 -37.56 -17.42
N ILE A 367 1.83 -38.51 -16.95
CA ILE A 367 2.20 -39.91 -16.71
C ILE A 367 2.28 -40.72 -18.01
N ARG A 368 1.33 -40.53 -18.96
CA ARG A 368 1.27 -41.31 -20.21
C ARG A 368 2.50 -41.15 -21.11
N ASN A 369 3.24 -40.06 -20.95
CA ASN A 369 4.46 -39.80 -21.70
C ASN A 369 5.70 -40.49 -21.10
N LEU A 370 5.56 -41.17 -19.97
CA LEU A 370 6.63 -41.88 -19.28
C LEU A 370 6.57 -43.39 -19.57
N PRO A 371 7.71 -44.10 -19.52
CA PRO A 371 7.71 -45.56 -19.65
C PRO A 371 6.92 -46.23 -18.51
N HIS A 372 6.01 -47.15 -18.83
CA HIS A 372 5.22 -47.89 -17.83
C HIS A 372 6.09 -48.40 -16.66
N PRO A 373 5.73 -48.13 -15.40
CA PRO A 373 6.47 -48.62 -14.26
C PRO A 373 6.24 -50.11 -14.02
N GLY A 374 7.32 -50.88 -13.89
CA GLY A 374 7.25 -52.24 -13.36
C GLY A 374 7.01 -52.24 -11.84
N THR A 375 7.61 -51.28 -11.12
CA THR A 375 7.50 -51.17 -9.66
C THR A 375 7.18 -49.73 -9.22
N LEU A 376 6.27 -49.58 -8.26
CA LEU A 376 6.00 -48.34 -7.52
C LEU A 376 6.50 -48.44 -6.08
N LEU A 377 7.31 -47.46 -5.64
CA LEU A 377 7.83 -47.32 -4.28
C LEU A 377 7.22 -46.09 -3.62
N PHE A 378 6.45 -46.26 -2.54
CA PHE A 378 5.89 -45.13 -1.82
C PHE A 378 5.53 -45.46 -0.37
N LEU A 379 5.40 -44.42 0.45
CA LEU A 379 4.95 -44.54 1.83
C LEU A 379 3.43 -44.71 1.85
N ASP A 380 2.94 -45.66 2.65
CA ASP A 380 1.52 -45.99 2.78
C ASP A 380 0.76 -44.87 3.51
N THR A 381 0.34 -43.88 2.72
CA THR A 381 -0.44 -42.73 3.14
C THR A 381 -1.57 -42.55 2.14
N THR A 382 -2.75 -42.13 2.61
CA THR A 382 -3.93 -41.93 1.75
C THR A 382 -3.63 -41.10 0.49
N PRO A 383 -2.90 -39.97 0.55
CA PRO A 383 -2.53 -39.23 -0.66
C PRO A 383 -1.60 -40.00 -1.61
N ASN A 384 -0.58 -40.71 -1.10
CA ASN A 384 0.34 -41.46 -1.96
C ASN A 384 -0.35 -42.63 -2.66
N SER A 385 -1.24 -43.33 -1.94
CA SER A 385 -2.05 -44.42 -2.51
C SER A 385 -3.00 -43.90 -3.60
N ALA A 386 -3.65 -42.75 -3.38
CA ALA A 386 -4.48 -42.13 -4.40
C ALA A 386 -3.69 -41.72 -5.65
N LEU A 387 -2.46 -41.22 -5.50
CA LEU A 387 -1.59 -40.94 -6.65
C LEU A 387 -1.14 -42.22 -7.37
N ALA A 388 -0.84 -43.29 -6.62
CA ALA A 388 -0.51 -44.59 -7.20
C ALA A 388 -1.69 -45.21 -7.97
N GLU A 389 -2.92 -45.03 -7.50
CA GLU A 389 -4.13 -45.43 -8.22
C GLU A 389 -4.29 -44.66 -9.55
N ILE A 390 -4.04 -43.35 -9.57
CA ILE A 390 -4.05 -42.56 -10.80
C ILE A 390 -2.97 -43.07 -11.79
N ILE A 391 -1.80 -43.48 -11.28
CA ILE A 391 -0.74 -44.08 -12.11
C ILE A 391 -1.22 -45.41 -12.71
N ASP A 392 -1.81 -46.30 -11.91
CA ASP A 392 -2.35 -47.58 -12.41
C ASP A 392 -3.45 -47.36 -13.45
N GLU A 393 -4.33 -46.38 -13.28
CA GLU A 393 -5.36 -46.02 -14.29
C GLU A 393 -4.79 -45.60 -15.65
N CYS A 394 -3.51 -45.22 -15.71
CA CYS A 394 -2.85 -44.82 -16.96
C CYS A 394 -2.40 -46.01 -17.80
N PHE A 395 -2.34 -47.21 -17.24
CA PHE A 395 -1.72 -48.37 -17.86
C PHE A 395 -2.54 -49.65 -17.68
N ASP A 396 -2.66 -50.45 -18.73
CA ASP A 396 -3.45 -51.70 -18.70
C ASP A 396 -2.74 -52.86 -17.96
N VAL A 397 -1.56 -52.61 -17.37
CA VAL A 397 -0.72 -53.61 -16.72
C VAL A 397 -0.54 -53.25 -15.25
N GLN A 398 -0.83 -54.22 -14.38
CA GLN A 398 -0.69 -54.07 -12.94
C GLN A 398 0.78 -53.79 -12.55
N THR A 399 0.97 -52.73 -11.76
CA THR A 399 2.28 -52.36 -11.24
C THR A 399 2.59 -53.11 -9.94
N PHE A 400 3.85 -53.52 -9.73
CA PHE A 400 4.27 -54.12 -8.47
C PHE A 400 4.44 -53.02 -7.41
N LYS A 401 3.70 -53.08 -6.31
CA LYS A 401 3.73 -52.03 -5.28
C LYS A 401 4.59 -52.44 -4.09
N VAL A 402 5.59 -51.62 -3.79
CA VAL A 402 6.41 -51.73 -2.59
C VAL A 402 6.06 -50.55 -1.69
N THR A 403 5.29 -50.85 -0.65
CA THR A 403 4.76 -49.85 0.27
C THR A 403 5.12 -50.17 1.71
N GLY A 404 5.27 -49.13 2.52
CA GLY A 404 5.44 -49.28 3.95
C GLY A 404 4.94 -48.04 4.66
N SER A 405 4.47 -48.19 5.89
CA SER A 405 4.14 -47.04 6.72
C SER A 405 5.41 -46.24 7.04
N ARG A 406 6.58 -46.88 7.03
CA ARG A 406 7.89 -46.24 7.22
C ARG A 406 8.87 -46.67 6.13
N LEU A 407 9.97 -45.93 5.99
CA LEU A 407 11.00 -46.24 4.99
C LEU A 407 11.75 -47.54 5.29
N ASP A 408 11.93 -47.91 6.56
CA ASP A 408 12.53 -49.19 6.98
C ASP A 408 11.66 -50.39 6.63
N GLU A 409 10.34 -50.21 6.60
CA GLU A 409 9.40 -51.23 6.11
C GLU A 409 9.53 -51.37 4.59
N ILE A 410 9.64 -50.27 3.84
CA ILE A 410 9.92 -50.30 2.40
C ILE A 410 11.23 -51.04 2.12
N VAL A 411 12.29 -50.77 2.89
CA VAL A 411 13.59 -51.47 2.75
C VAL A 411 13.43 -52.96 3.03
N SER A 412 12.66 -53.33 4.05
CA SER A 412 12.39 -54.72 4.40
C SER A 412 11.61 -55.44 3.29
N SER A 413 10.64 -54.76 2.66
CA SER A 413 9.93 -55.27 1.48
C SER A 413 10.86 -55.45 0.28
N ILE A 414 11.74 -54.49 -0.02
CA ILE A 414 12.76 -54.63 -1.08
C ILE A 414 13.66 -55.84 -0.81
N ASN A 415 14.15 -55.98 0.42
CA ASN A 415 15.06 -57.07 0.80
C ASN A 415 14.38 -58.44 0.77
N SER A 416 13.07 -58.50 1.06
CA SER A 416 12.31 -59.75 1.01
C SER A 416 12.09 -60.28 -0.40
N VAL A 417 11.98 -59.38 -1.38
CA VAL A 417 11.83 -59.72 -2.81
C VAL A 417 13.20 -59.88 -3.48
N GLY A 418 14.22 -59.17 -2.99
CA GLY A 418 15.52 -59.07 -3.65
C GLY A 418 15.54 -57.92 -4.65
N SER A 419 16.50 -57.01 -4.51
CA SER A 419 16.59 -55.79 -5.33
C SER A 419 16.77 -56.05 -6.83
N GLY A 420 17.37 -57.19 -7.19
CA GLY A 420 17.51 -57.63 -8.59
C GLY A 420 16.26 -58.24 -9.21
N GLU A 421 15.27 -58.62 -8.39
CA GLU A 421 14.04 -59.28 -8.82
C GLU A 421 12.88 -58.29 -9.02
N LEU A 422 13.02 -57.05 -8.56
CA LEU A 422 12.00 -56.01 -8.73
C LEU A 422 11.78 -55.68 -10.22
N PRO A 423 10.53 -55.75 -10.72
CA PRO A 423 10.22 -55.38 -12.10
C PRO A 423 10.62 -53.93 -12.39
N ARG A 424 11.35 -53.72 -13.48
CA ARG A 424 11.79 -52.41 -13.96
C ARG A 424 10.86 -51.92 -15.07
N PRO A 425 10.75 -50.60 -15.29
CA PRO A 425 11.33 -49.46 -14.55
C PRO A 425 10.77 -49.28 -13.13
N ILE A 426 11.55 -48.67 -12.24
CA ILE A 426 11.13 -48.40 -10.85
C ILE A 426 10.76 -46.92 -10.71
N TRP A 427 9.57 -46.64 -10.17
CA TRP A 427 9.13 -45.28 -9.86
C TRP A 427 9.00 -45.07 -8.36
N VAL A 428 9.45 -43.93 -7.87
CA VAL A 428 9.23 -43.47 -6.50
C VAL A 428 8.12 -42.42 -6.51
N VAL A 429 7.07 -42.65 -5.72
CA VAL A 429 5.87 -41.81 -5.71
C VAL A 429 5.75 -41.07 -4.39
N ASP A 430 5.54 -39.75 -4.46
CA ASP A 430 5.29 -38.91 -3.29
C ASP A 430 4.16 -37.91 -3.61
N SER A 431 3.17 -37.80 -2.74
CA SER A 431 2.02 -36.92 -2.97
C SER A 431 2.42 -35.45 -2.95
N VAL A 432 3.30 -35.05 -2.03
CA VAL A 432 3.69 -33.65 -1.88
C VAL A 432 5.14 -33.50 -1.42
N ALA A 433 5.88 -32.69 -2.16
CA ALA A 433 7.27 -32.38 -1.82
C ALA A 433 7.37 -30.92 -1.34
N VAL A 434 7.46 -30.69 -0.03
CA VAL A 434 7.60 -29.34 0.54
C VAL A 434 9.07 -28.92 0.65
N SER A 435 9.79 -29.42 1.65
CA SER A 435 11.23 -29.17 1.84
C SER A 435 12.12 -30.05 0.95
N GLY A 436 11.56 -31.12 0.38
CA GLY A 436 12.32 -32.17 -0.29
C GLY A 436 12.95 -33.19 0.66
N THR A 437 12.68 -33.12 1.96
CA THR A 437 13.25 -34.05 2.96
C THR A 437 12.87 -35.50 2.68
N THR A 438 11.59 -35.79 2.42
CA THR A 438 11.12 -37.14 2.07
C THR A 438 11.80 -37.67 0.82
N LEU A 439 11.91 -36.84 -0.24
CA LEU A 439 12.63 -37.18 -1.46
C LEU A 439 14.11 -37.48 -1.20
N GLY A 440 14.77 -36.72 -0.32
CA GLY A 440 16.15 -37.00 0.08
C GLY A 440 16.31 -38.32 0.84
N LEU A 441 15.29 -38.74 1.59
CA LEU A 441 15.27 -40.05 2.23
C LEU A 441 15.04 -41.18 1.23
N TYR A 442 14.17 -40.97 0.23
CA TYR A 442 14.04 -41.90 -0.89
C TYR A 442 15.31 -42.01 -1.72
N ASP A 443 15.99 -40.89 -1.99
CA ASP A 443 17.32 -40.87 -2.62
C ASP A 443 18.28 -41.80 -1.88
N LYS A 444 18.42 -41.62 -0.56
CA LYS A 444 19.25 -42.50 0.26
C LYS A 444 18.80 -43.96 0.16
N LEU A 445 17.51 -44.24 0.28
CA LEU A 445 16.96 -45.59 0.17
C LEU A 445 17.32 -46.26 -1.17
N VAL A 446 17.15 -45.53 -2.28
CA VAL A 446 17.45 -46.01 -3.64
C VAL A 446 18.94 -46.28 -3.80
N ARG A 447 19.82 -45.36 -3.35
CA ARG A 447 21.27 -45.56 -3.42
C ARG A 447 21.72 -46.79 -2.63
N ASP A 448 21.19 -46.95 -1.42
CA ASP A 448 21.65 -47.97 -0.49
C ASP A 448 21.10 -49.36 -0.84
N ASN A 449 19.91 -49.46 -1.42
CA ASN A 449 19.20 -50.74 -1.59
C ASN A 449 18.86 -51.11 -3.05
N LEU A 450 18.95 -50.16 -3.99
CA LEU A 450 18.65 -50.36 -5.41
C LEU A 450 19.81 -49.90 -6.32
N PRO A 451 21.08 -50.26 -6.02
CA PRO A 451 22.24 -49.73 -6.74
C PRO A 451 22.17 -50.05 -8.24
N GLY A 452 22.49 -49.05 -9.07
CA GLY A 452 22.49 -49.19 -10.53
C GLY A 452 21.10 -49.19 -11.19
N SER A 453 20.01 -49.08 -10.42
CA SER A 453 18.67 -48.95 -10.98
C SER A 453 18.43 -47.52 -11.48
N SER A 454 17.78 -47.39 -12.64
CA SER A 454 17.24 -46.10 -13.06
C SER A 454 15.87 -45.91 -12.43
N VAL A 455 15.69 -44.78 -11.75
CA VAL A 455 14.48 -44.48 -10.97
C VAL A 455 13.85 -43.19 -11.47
N THR A 456 12.53 -43.19 -11.63
CA THR A 456 11.73 -41.99 -11.91
C THR A 456 11.02 -41.53 -10.65
N PHE A 457 11.17 -40.28 -10.27
CA PHE A 457 10.42 -39.68 -9.15
C PHE A 457 9.17 -39.01 -9.70
N VAL A 458 8.00 -39.43 -9.24
CA VAL A 458 6.70 -38.84 -9.57
C VAL A 458 6.13 -38.16 -8.33
N VAL A 459 5.96 -36.84 -8.40
CA VAL A 459 5.43 -36.03 -7.30
C VAL A 459 4.09 -35.43 -7.71
N GLY A 460 3.06 -35.62 -6.87
CA GLY A 460 1.75 -35.02 -7.10
C GLY A 460 1.80 -33.48 -7.10
N LEU A 461 2.32 -32.91 -6.00
CA LEU A 461 2.49 -31.48 -5.84
C LEU A 461 3.90 -31.13 -5.38
N ASP A 462 4.67 -30.41 -6.19
CA ASP A 462 5.94 -29.82 -5.75
C ASP A 462 5.71 -28.41 -5.20
N ARG A 463 5.92 -28.25 -3.88
CA ARG A 463 5.62 -27.02 -3.15
C ARG A 463 6.79 -26.48 -2.32
N PRO A 464 7.84 -25.96 -2.97
CA PRO A 464 8.96 -25.35 -2.26
C PRO A 464 8.60 -23.97 -1.68
N ASP A 465 9.46 -23.49 -0.78
CA ASP A 465 9.38 -22.14 -0.22
C ASP A 465 10.02 -21.06 -1.12
N ASN A 466 10.65 -21.44 -2.24
CA ASN A 466 11.18 -20.49 -3.21
C ASN A 466 11.31 -21.10 -4.61
N ALA A 467 11.32 -20.23 -5.62
CA ALA A 467 11.39 -20.63 -7.02
C ALA A 467 12.72 -21.32 -7.40
N ASP A 468 13.83 -20.98 -6.75
CA ASP A 468 15.13 -21.61 -7.04
C ASP A 468 15.14 -23.09 -6.63
N LYS A 469 14.55 -23.41 -5.48
CA LYS A 469 14.37 -24.80 -5.02
C LYS A 469 13.45 -25.59 -5.95
N LEU A 470 12.41 -24.95 -6.51
CA LEU A 470 11.55 -25.57 -7.52
C LEU A 470 12.37 -25.98 -8.74
N ASN A 471 13.13 -25.03 -9.30
CA ASN A 471 13.92 -25.25 -10.52
C ASN A 471 15.07 -26.24 -10.32
N LYS A 472 15.66 -26.29 -9.12
CA LYS A 472 16.81 -27.15 -8.81
C LYS A 472 16.43 -28.54 -8.32
N ARG A 473 15.16 -28.80 -7.95
CA ARG A 473 14.76 -30.06 -7.32
C ARG A 473 15.07 -31.28 -8.18
N GLY A 474 14.64 -31.28 -9.43
CA GLY A 474 14.94 -32.36 -10.37
C GLY A 474 16.45 -32.51 -10.63
N GLN A 475 17.20 -31.40 -10.66
CA GLN A 475 18.67 -31.44 -10.83
C GLN A 475 19.36 -32.10 -9.64
N ASN A 476 18.90 -31.81 -8.42
CA ASN A 476 19.42 -32.38 -7.18
C ASN A 476 19.11 -33.88 -7.01
N LEU A 477 18.26 -34.46 -7.86
CA LEU A 477 17.96 -35.91 -7.85
C LEU A 477 18.66 -36.65 -9.00
N ARG A 478 19.36 -35.95 -9.91
CA ARG A 478 19.99 -36.55 -11.10
C ARG A 478 21.01 -37.63 -10.78
N HIS A 479 21.71 -37.52 -9.66
CA HIS A 479 22.69 -38.53 -9.25
C HIS A 479 22.05 -39.86 -8.84
N VAL A 480 20.74 -39.90 -8.63
CA VAL A 480 19.96 -41.07 -8.20
C VAL A 480 19.12 -41.64 -9.32
N THR A 481 18.57 -40.78 -10.16
CA THR A 481 17.67 -41.19 -11.25
C THR A 481 18.40 -42.05 -12.29
N GLY A 482 19.72 -41.93 -12.36
CA GLY A 482 20.54 -42.58 -13.39
C GLY A 482 20.36 -41.92 -14.76
N ALA A 483 20.97 -42.50 -15.80
CA ALA A 483 20.99 -41.92 -17.15
C ALA A 483 19.60 -41.77 -17.79
N THR A 484 18.65 -42.66 -17.43
CA THR A 484 17.29 -42.72 -18.02
C THR A 484 16.18 -42.29 -17.07
N GLY A 485 16.49 -41.97 -15.81
CA GLY A 485 15.47 -41.64 -14.82
C GLY A 485 15.15 -40.15 -14.86
N THR A 486 13.95 -39.80 -14.41
CA THR A 486 13.45 -38.43 -14.49
C THR A 486 12.82 -37.98 -13.17
N TYR A 487 12.62 -36.68 -13.05
CA TYR A 487 11.83 -36.08 -11.98
C TYR A 487 10.61 -35.40 -12.62
N VAL A 488 9.42 -35.82 -12.22
CA VAL A 488 8.15 -35.34 -12.75
C VAL A 488 7.31 -34.82 -11.58
N ALA A 489 6.93 -33.55 -11.65
CA ALA A 489 5.96 -32.95 -10.75
C ALA A 489 4.70 -32.65 -11.56
N ILE A 490 3.54 -33.17 -11.13
CA ILE A 490 2.27 -32.99 -11.84
C ILE A 490 1.80 -31.54 -11.69
N GLU A 491 1.83 -31.02 -10.46
CA GLU A 491 1.56 -29.61 -10.15
C GLU A 491 2.71 -28.96 -9.39
N GLN A 492 2.82 -27.63 -9.52
CA GLN A 492 3.89 -26.86 -8.90
C GLN A 492 3.38 -25.52 -8.37
N VAL A 493 3.71 -25.19 -7.11
CA VAL A 493 3.38 -23.88 -6.53
C VAL A 493 4.39 -23.46 -5.45
N VAL A 494 4.84 -22.22 -5.48
CA VAL A 494 5.70 -21.67 -4.41
C VAL A 494 4.82 -21.09 -3.31
N LEU A 495 5.04 -21.54 -2.08
CA LEU A 495 4.25 -21.11 -0.92
C LEU A 495 5.14 -21.05 0.34
N PRO A 496 4.86 -20.15 1.30
CA PRO A 496 5.63 -20.10 2.53
C PRO A 496 5.57 -21.45 3.27
N ASN A 497 6.73 -21.90 3.76
CA ASN A 497 6.84 -23.10 4.60
C ASN A 497 6.84 -22.71 6.09
N TRP A 498 5.72 -22.14 6.54
CA TRP A 498 5.58 -21.63 7.91
C TRP A 498 4.95 -22.68 8.82
N GLY A 499 5.72 -23.09 9.84
CA GLY A 499 5.25 -23.97 10.92
C GLY A 499 4.55 -23.21 12.05
N LYS A 500 4.27 -23.89 13.15
CA LYS A 500 3.54 -23.38 14.33
C LYS A 500 4.06 -22.02 14.84
N GLU A 501 5.37 -21.80 14.82
CA GLU A 501 6.00 -20.57 15.32
C GLU A 501 5.75 -19.35 14.42
N LYS A 502 5.63 -19.56 13.11
CA LYS A 502 5.42 -18.52 12.11
C LYS A 502 3.97 -18.45 11.63
N CYS A 503 3.09 -19.26 12.20
CA CYS A 503 1.68 -19.30 11.83
C CYS A 503 0.94 -18.10 12.45
N PRO A 504 0.30 -17.23 11.64
CA PRO A 504 -0.38 -16.05 12.16
C PRO A 504 -1.58 -16.43 13.04
N TRP A 505 -2.24 -17.54 12.77
CA TRP A 505 -3.36 -18.05 13.58
C TRP A 505 -2.91 -18.69 14.90
N CYS A 506 -1.74 -19.34 14.94
CA CYS A 506 -1.14 -19.75 16.22
C CYS A 506 -0.78 -18.55 17.09
N ASN A 507 -0.30 -17.46 16.47
CA ASN A 507 -0.02 -16.22 17.19
C ASN A 507 -1.30 -15.58 17.71
N GLU A 508 -2.35 -15.52 16.91
CA GLU A 508 -3.70 -15.10 17.33
C GLU A 508 -4.19 -15.94 18.53
N LEU A 509 -4.13 -17.26 18.44
CA LEU A 509 -4.56 -18.14 19.53
C LEU A 509 -3.80 -17.87 20.84
N ARG A 510 -2.48 -17.66 20.75
CA ARG A 510 -1.65 -17.29 21.90
C ARG A 510 -2.10 -15.96 22.52
N LEU A 511 -2.42 -14.97 21.69
CA LEU A 511 -2.91 -13.67 22.13
C LEU A 511 -4.26 -13.78 22.83
N LEU A 512 -5.21 -14.50 22.22
CA LEU A 512 -6.52 -14.74 22.81
C LEU A 512 -6.41 -15.51 24.13
N GLY A 513 -5.43 -16.41 24.26
CA GLY A 513 -5.11 -17.14 25.47
C GLY A 513 -4.67 -16.26 26.65
N GLY A 514 -4.01 -15.13 26.37
CA GLY A 514 -3.55 -14.19 27.38
C GLY A 514 -4.63 -13.24 27.92
N ILE A 515 -5.82 -13.23 27.32
CA ILE A 515 -6.94 -12.39 27.78
C ILE A 515 -7.71 -13.16 28.88
N PRO A 516 -7.87 -12.60 30.09
CA PRO A 516 -8.60 -13.25 31.18
C PRO A 516 -10.00 -13.68 30.74
N ASN A 517 -10.39 -14.90 31.09
CA ASN A 517 -11.74 -15.41 30.83
C ASN A 517 -12.62 -15.05 32.02
N SER A 518 -13.68 -14.26 31.82
CA SER A 518 -14.65 -13.95 32.88
C SER A 518 -15.62 -15.11 33.12
N GLY A 519 -15.56 -16.16 32.28
CA GLY A 519 -16.25 -17.43 32.45
C GLY A 519 -17.22 -17.71 31.30
N ASN A 520 -18.41 -18.23 31.62
CA ASN A 520 -19.48 -18.49 30.66
C ASN A 520 -20.31 -17.23 30.32
N ALA A 521 -19.74 -16.04 30.51
CA ALA A 521 -20.44 -14.80 30.19
C ALA A 521 -20.67 -14.72 28.68
N VAL A 522 -21.86 -14.24 28.27
CA VAL A 522 -22.23 -14.09 26.84
C VAL A 522 -21.20 -13.26 26.06
N VAL A 523 -20.59 -12.28 26.72
CA VAL A 523 -19.53 -11.42 26.17
C VAL A 523 -18.24 -12.17 25.81
N ASP A 524 -17.98 -13.33 26.42
CA ASP A 524 -16.79 -14.15 26.15
C ASP A 524 -17.03 -15.18 25.02
N ALA A 525 -18.29 -15.37 24.60
CA ALA A 525 -18.68 -16.42 23.65
C ALA A 525 -18.00 -16.28 22.27
N PRO A 526 -17.95 -15.11 21.60
CA PRO A 526 -17.28 -14.98 20.30
C PRO A 526 -15.79 -15.34 20.36
N ARG A 527 -15.11 -14.93 21.43
CA ARG A 527 -13.71 -15.26 21.67
C ARG A 527 -13.50 -16.75 21.91
N ASN A 528 -14.34 -17.37 22.74
CA ASN A 528 -14.24 -18.80 23.04
C ASN A 528 -14.55 -19.64 21.80
N ASN A 529 -15.53 -19.23 20.98
CA ASN A 529 -15.82 -19.84 19.68
C ASN A 529 -14.62 -19.72 18.74
N ARG A 530 -13.99 -18.53 18.66
CA ARG A 530 -12.78 -18.34 17.88
C ARG A 530 -11.63 -19.24 18.34
N LYS A 531 -11.38 -19.33 19.65
CA LYS A 531 -10.37 -20.25 20.20
C LYS A 531 -10.66 -21.69 19.78
N SER A 532 -11.91 -22.14 19.93
CA SER A 532 -12.33 -23.49 19.53
C SER A 532 -12.10 -23.76 18.03
N LEU A 533 -12.43 -22.79 17.17
CA LEU A 533 -12.13 -22.86 15.73
C LEU A 533 -10.61 -22.98 15.48
N LEU A 534 -9.80 -22.18 16.16
CA LEU A 534 -8.33 -22.24 16.06
C LEU A 534 -7.72 -23.50 16.70
N PHE A 535 -8.45 -24.29 17.47
CA PHE A 535 -7.99 -25.60 17.94
C PHE A 535 -8.30 -26.73 16.96
N ALA A 536 -9.12 -26.49 15.94
CA ALA A 536 -9.50 -27.51 14.97
C ALA A 536 -8.28 -27.99 14.15
N PRO A 537 -7.95 -29.29 14.14
CA PRO A 537 -6.76 -29.80 13.45
C PRO A 537 -6.88 -29.76 11.93
N GLY A 538 -8.11 -29.77 11.39
CA GLY A 538 -8.39 -29.82 9.95
C GLY A 538 -8.04 -28.55 9.17
N GLY A 539 -7.70 -27.46 9.87
CA GLY A 539 -7.49 -26.14 9.30
C GLY A 539 -8.78 -25.37 9.04
N LEU A 540 -8.62 -24.11 8.65
CA LEU A 540 -9.69 -23.18 8.31
C LEU A 540 -9.81 -23.06 6.79
N ILE A 541 -11.05 -23.01 6.29
CA ILE A 541 -11.39 -22.79 4.88
C ILE A 541 -12.10 -21.43 4.77
N ASN A 542 -13.20 -21.33 5.50
CA ASN A 542 -13.88 -20.09 5.83
C ASN A 542 -13.55 -19.74 7.30
N ASP A 543 -13.85 -18.50 7.72
CA ASP A 543 -13.42 -17.97 9.02
C ASP A 543 -11.90 -17.89 9.17
N VAL A 544 -11.22 -17.46 8.12
CA VAL A 544 -9.78 -17.24 8.19
C VAL A 544 -9.47 -16.01 9.05
N TYR A 545 -10.34 -15.00 9.00
CA TYR A 545 -10.17 -13.72 9.68
C TYR A 545 -10.98 -13.65 10.98
N PHE A 546 -10.57 -12.78 11.91
CA PHE A 546 -11.35 -12.50 13.11
C PHE A 546 -12.35 -11.38 12.83
N VAL A 547 -13.61 -11.75 12.58
CA VAL A 547 -14.67 -10.84 12.12
C VAL A 547 -15.86 -10.94 13.06
N ASP A 548 -16.45 -9.79 13.42
CA ASP A 548 -17.73 -9.76 14.13
C ASP A 548 -18.88 -10.04 13.16
N ARG A 549 -19.30 -11.31 13.08
CA ARG A 549 -20.37 -11.77 12.20
C ARG A 549 -21.75 -11.21 12.56
N GLU A 550 -21.94 -10.65 13.75
CA GLU A 550 -23.21 -10.00 14.08
C GLU A 550 -23.34 -8.63 13.39
N ARG A 551 -22.22 -8.05 12.95
CA ARG A 551 -22.16 -6.69 12.39
C ARG A 551 -21.72 -6.65 10.93
N VAL A 552 -20.98 -7.65 10.49
CA VAL A 552 -20.36 -7.67 9.18
C VAL A 552 -21.05 -8.74 8.36
N ASP A 553 -21.76 -8.31 7.32
CA ASP A 553 -22.34 -9.21 6.34
C ASP A 553 -21.22 -10.05 5.71
N ASP A 554 -21.42 -11.37 5.60
CA ASP A 554 -20.51 -12.29 4.91
C ASP A 554 -20.22 -11.83 3.46
N GLN A 555 -21.06 -10.98 2.87
CA GLN A 555 -20.79 -10.34 1.57
C GLN A 555 -19.61 -9.35 1.57
N VAL A 556 -19.23 -8.78 2.72
CA VAL A 556 -18.16 -7.77 2.82
C VAL A 556 -16.77 -8.37 2.58
N LEU A 557 -16.59 -9.64 2.92
CA LEU A 557 -15.34 -10.39 2.69
C LEU A 557 -15.45 -11.31 1.49
N LYS A 558 -16.14 -10.87 0.44
CA LYS A 558 -16.10 -11.52 -0.86
C LYS A 558 -15.05 -10.88 -1.74
N LEU A 559 -14.44 -11.71 -2.57
CA LEU A 559 -13.52 -11.25 -3.59
C LEU A 559 -14.33 -10.52 -4.67
N GLY A 560 -13.94 -9.29 -5.01
CA GLY A 560 -14.59 -8.55 -6.09
C GLY A 560 -14.40 -9.22 -7.45
N PRO A 561 -15.28 -8.92 -8.42
CA PRO A 561 -15.08 -9.36 -9.79
C PRO A 561 -13.77 -8.77 -10.35
N ARG A 562 -13.00 -9.57 -11.09
CA ARG A 562 -11.70 -9.19 -11.70
C ARG A 562 -10.60 -8.84 -10.69
N SER A 563 -10.54 -9.53 -9.55
CA SER A 563 -9.41 -9.33 -8.63
C SER A 563 -8.08 -9.72 -9.30
N LEU A 564 -7.01 -9.02 -8.90
CA LEU A 564 -5.67 -9.25 -9.44
C LEU A 564 -5.08 -10.62 -9.07
N PHE A 565 -5.56 -11.24 -8.00
CA PHE A 565 -5.02 -12.49 -7.46
C PHE A 565 -5.79 -13.71 -7.96
N LEU A 566 -7.11 -13.59 -8.02
CA LEU A 566 -8.05 -14.63 -8.44
C LEU A 566 -9.22 -13.99 -9.18
N GLU A 567 -9.58 -14.52 -10.35
CA GLU A 567 -10.80 -14.12 -11.05
C GLU A 567 -11.95 -15.05 -10.65
N ALA A 568 -12.86 -14.55 -9.81
CA ALA A 568 -13.97 -15.35 -9.28
C ALA A 568 -14.83 -16.01 -10.37
N GLU A 569 -14.93 -15.40 -11.56
CA GLU A 569 -15.68 -15.93 -12.71
C GLU A 569 -15.03 -17.16 -13.36
N LEU A 570 -13.71 -17.36 -13.17
CA LEU A 570 -12.96 -18.49 -13.72
C LEU A 570 -12.92 -19.70 -12.77
N VAL A 571 -13.40 -19.54 -11.53
CA VAL A 571 -13.35 -20.57 -10.50
C VAL A 571 -14.60 -21.45 -10.59
N ALA A 572 -14.43 -22.78 -10.48
CA ALA A 572 -15.53 -23.74 -10.64
C ALA A 572 -16.54 -23.77 -9.47
N GLY A 573 -16.32 -22.98 -8.42
CA GLY A 573 -17.13 -22.95 -7.20
C GLY A 573 -16.98 -21.64 -6.45
N GLU A 574 -17.56 -21.55 -5.25
CA GLU A 574 -17.43 -20.35 -4.42
C GLU A 574 -16.00 -20.20 -3.88
N VAL A 575 -15.37 -19.06 -4.15
CA VAL A 575 -14.02 -18.75 -3.67
C VAL A 575 -14.04 -18.60 -2.15
N SER A 576 -13.30 -19.47 -1.45
CA SER A 576 -13.17 -19.42 0.01
C SER A 576 -12.15 -18.38 0.46
N GLN A 577 -12.19 -18.02 1.74
CA GLN A 577 -11.18 -17.12 2.32
C GLN A 577 -9.77 -17.74 2.29
N ALA A 578 -9.67 -19.06 2.47
CA ALA A 578 -8.40 -19.77 2.38
C ALA A 578 -7.83 -19.76 0.95
N ASP A 579 -8.67 -19.82 -0.09
CA ASP A 579 -8.23 -19.71 -1.49
C ASP A 579 -7.51 -18.38 -1.73
N VAL A 580 -8.12 -17.28 -1.29
CA VAL A 580 -7.56 -15.93 -1.40
C VAL A 580 -6.25 -15.81 -0.61
N VAL A 581 -6.26 -16.23 0.66
CA VAL A 581 -5.08 -16.12 1.53
C VAL A 581 -3.91 -16.96 1.02
N CYS A 582 -4.14 -18.18 0.55
CA CYS A 582 -3.08 -19.00 -0.03
C CYS A 582 -2.54 -18.41 -1.33
N CYS A 583 -3.41 -17.84 -2.19
CA CYS A 583 -2.96 -17.14 -3.39
C CYS A 583 -2.07 -15.94 -3.05
N VAL A 584 -2.52 -15.07 -2.15
CA VAL A 584 -1.74 -13.92 -1.66
C VAL A 584 -0.43 -14.38 -1.02
N ALA A 585 -0.45 -15.49 -0.28
CA ALA A 585 0.76 -16.10 0.32
C ALA A 585 1.78 -16.53 -0.72
N ALA A 586 1.34 -17.12 -1.84
CA ALA A 586 2.21 -17.53 -2.92
C ALA A 586 2.87 -16.33 -3.59
N VAL A 587 2.09 -15.29 -3.90
CA VAL A 587 2.59 -14.05 -4.51
C VAL A 587 3.60 -13.36 -3.59
N ALA A 588 3.27 -13.20 -2.30
CA ALA A 588 4.19 -12.63 -1.33
C ALA A 588 5.48 -13.46 -1.18
N GLN A 589 5.39 -14.79 -1.22
CA GLN A 589 6.57 -15.65 -1.15
C GLN A 589 7.47 -15.50 -2.39
N GLN A 590 6.89 -15.31 -3.57
CA GLN A 590 7.68 -14.99 -4.76
C GLN A 590 8.37 -13.64 -4.63
N TRP A 591 7.70 -12.62 -4.09
CA TRP A 591 8.33 -11.33 -3.80
C TRP A 591 9.54 -11.48 -2.90
N ARG A 592 9.41 -12.25 -1.81
CA ARG A 592 10.49 -12.51 -0.86
C ARG A 592 11.71 -13.17 -1.49
N THR A 593 11.49 -14.03 -2.48
CA THR A 593 12.51 -14.97 -2.94
C THR A 593 13.08 -14.65 -4.32
N SER A 594 12.43 -13.76 -5.08
CA SER A 594 12.88 -13.39 -6.42
C SER A 594 14.18 -12.59 -6.41
N SER A 595 15.15 -13.03 -7.23
CA SER A 595 16.38 -12.28 -7.51
C SER A 595 16.15 -10.98 -8.27
N LYS A 596 15.06 -10.92 -9.06
CA LYS A 596 14.61 -9.71 -9.78
C LYS A 596 13.94 -8.69 -8.87
N SER A 597 13.59 -9.10 -7.65
CA SER A 597 13.08 -8.21 -6.61
C SER A 597 14.23 -7.44 -5.95
N LEU A 598 15.03 -6.74 -6.76
CA LEU A 598 16.13 -5.89 -6.28
C LEU A 598 15.62 -4.78 -5.35
N VAL A 599 14.35 -4.36 -5.48
CA VAL A 599 13.69 -3.44 -4.53
C VAL A 599 13.43 -4.10 -3.18
N PHE A 600 13.04 -5.38 -3.14
CA PHE A 600 12.85 -6.11 -1.88
C PHE A 600 14.19 -6.52 -1.25
N ARG A 601 15.21 -6.86 -2.06
CA ARG A 601 16.58 -7.09 -1.58
C ARG A 601 17.32 -5.80 -1.19
N ARG A 602 17.07 -4.64 -1.82
CA ARG A 602 17.64 -3.33 -1.42
C ARG A 602 16.85 -2.64 -0.31
N ALA A 603 15.60 -3.03 -0.09
CA ALA A 603 14.87 -2.73 1.14
C ALA A 603 15.34 -3.58 2.34
N VAL A 604 16.27 -4.51 2.12
CA VAL A 604 17.02 -5.22 3.17
C VAL A 604 18.44 -4.67 3.13
N ILE A 605 18.74 -3.69 4.00
CA ILE A 605 20.13 -3.35 4.32
C ILE A 605 20.65 -4.46 5.26
N ASP A 606 21.97 -4.69 5.27
CA ASP A 606 22.73 -5.76 5.95
C ASP A 606 22.49 -5.94 7.47
N ASP A 607 21.57 -5.20 8.10
CA ASP A 607 21.20 -5.31 9.51
C ASP A 607 19.82 -5.97 9.77
N GLY A 608 19.08 -6.34 8.72
CA GLY A 608 17.77 -7.01 8.85
C GLY A 608 16.59 -6.08 9.15
N SER A 609 16.74 -4.76 9.02
CA SER A 609 15.64 -3.82 9.15
C SER A 609 14.97 -3.53 7.79
N GLN A 610 13.86 -4.22 7.49
CA GLN A 610 13.12 -4.09 6.22
C GLN A 610 11.90 -3.16 6.35
N LYS A 611 11.52 -2.44 5.27
CA LYS A 611 10.15 -1.88 5.11
C LYS A 611 9.67 -1.86 3.68
N LEU A 612 8.42 -2.28 3.47
CA LEU A 612 7.61 -1.90 2.32
C LEU A 612 7.00 -0.50 2.57
N PRO A 613 6.91 0.41 1.58
CA PRO A 613 6.16 1.65 1.76
C PRO A 613 4.71 1.32 2.11
N LEU A 614 4.19 1.91 3.19
CA LEU A 614 2.85 1.63 3.70
C LEU A 614 1.78 1.87 2.63
N THR A 615 1.99 2.88 1.78
CA THR A 615 1.12 3.22 0.63
C THR A 615 1.11 2.14 -0.46
N THR A 616 2.11 1.27 -0.53
CA THR A 616 2.20 0.21 -1.56
C THR A 616 1.54 -1.09 -1.10
N VAL A 617 1.34 -1.31 0.20
CA VAL A 617 0.76 -2.57 0.72
C VAL A 617 -0.53 -2.35 1.50
N LEU A 618 -0.67 -1.22 2.19
CA LEU A 618 -1.78 -0.91 3.10
C LEU A 618 -2.48 0.43 2.77
N GLY A 619 -2.07 1.10 1.68
CA GLY A 619 -2.71 2.33 1.25
C GLY A 619 -4.21 2.11 1.03
N PRO A 620 -5.09 3.02 1.47
CA PRO A 620 -6.54 2.89 1.28
C PRO A 620 -6.96 2.79 -0.20
N THR A 621 -6.04 3.05 -1.12
CA THR A 621 -6.24 3.05 -2.58
C THR A 621 -5.48 1.94 -3.34
N THR A 622 -4.72 1.07 -2.67
CA THR A 622 -3.82 0.11 -3.38
C THR A 622 -4.55 -1.16 -3.80
N PHE A 623 -5.39 -1.71 -2.92
CA PHE A 623 -6.28 -2.83 -3.22
C PHE A 623 -7.68 -2.48 -2.73
N ASN A 624 -8.66 -2.49 -3.64
CA ASN A 624 -10.05 -2.15 -3.32
C ASN A 624 -10.74 -3.27 -2.53
N ASP A 625 -10.32 -4.53 -2.70
CA ASP A 625 -10.93 -5.68 -2.04
C ASP A 625 -10.52 -5.79 -0.56
N PRO A 626 -11.48 -5.73 0.39
CA PRO A 626 -11.20 -5.87 1.82
C PRO A 626 -10.54 -7.22 2.18
N ILE A 627 -10.96 -8.31 1.52
CA ILE A 627 -10.42 -9.66 1.75
C ILE A 627 -8.93 -9.77 1.36
N ILE A 628 -8.51 -9.11 0.28
CA ILE A 628 -7.10 -9.08 -0.14
C ILE A 628 -6.27 -8.34 0.91
N ARG A 629 -6.75 -7.19 1.39
CA ARG A 629 -6.07 -6.44 2.46
C ARG A 629 -5.95 -7.29 3.73
N ALA A 630 -6.99 -8.02 4.11
CA ALA A 630 -6.97 -8.93 5.27
C ALA A 630 -5.95 -10.07 5.06
N ALA A 631 -5.90 -10.64 3.85
CA ALA A 631 -4.93 -11.65 3.50
C ALA A 631 -3.49 -11.13 3.62
N LEU A 632 -3.21 -9.91 3.14
CA LEU A 632 -1.89 -9.29 3.24
C LEU A 632 -1.44 -9.17 4.70
N TRP A 633 -2.32 -8.77 5.62
CA TRP A 633 -2.02 -8.71 7.06
C TRP A 633 -1.62 -10.07 7.66
N ARG A 634 -2.19 -11.17 7.16
CA ARG A 634 -1.84 -12.53 7.62
C ARG A 634 -0.57 -13.07 6.99
N VAL A 635 -0.33 -12.70 5.75
CA VAL A 635 0.72 -13.28 4.90
C VAL A 635 2.08 -12.62 5.11
N PHE A 636 2.10 -11.35 5.49
CA PHE A 636 3.33 -10.63 5.78
C PHE A 636 3.56 -10.55 7.29
N SER A 637 4.81 -10.74 7.68
CA SER A 637 5.25 -10.52 9.05
C SER A 637 5.28 -9.02 9.34
N LEU A 638 5.06 -8.64 10.60
CA LEU A 638 5.11 -7.25 11.01
C LEU A 638 6.48 -6.60 10.76
N GLU A 639 7.56 -7.38 10.73
CA GLU A 639 8.91 -6.89 10.37
C GLU A 639 9.00 -6.46 8.90
N GLU A 640 8.11 -6.95 8.04
CA GLU A 640 8.02 -6.56 6.64
C GLU A 640 7.17 -5.28 6.44
N PHE A 641 6.41 -4.88 7.48
CA PHE A 641 5.48 -3.75 7.46
C PHE A 641 5.89 -2.55 8.33
N LEU A 642 6.46 -2.80 9.51
CA LEU A 642 6.58 -1.79 10.55
C LEU A 642 7.76 -0.86 10.32
N PRO A 643 7.57 0.44 10.55
CA PRO A 643 8.68 1.35 10.58
C PRO A 643 9.66 1.08 11.75
N THR A 644 10.95 0.95 11.47
CA THR A 644 12.08 0.92 12.42
C THR A 644 12.39 2.26 13.09
N ARG A 645 11.85 3.39 12.60
CA ARG A 645 12.07 4.71 13.21
C ARG A 645 10.90 5.08 14.09
N ARG A 646 11.18 5.44 15.35
CA ARG A 646 10.18 5.80 16.37
C ARG A 646 9.14 6.83 15.89
N GLN A 647 9.55 7.79 15.07
CA GLN A 647 8.66 8.85 14.56
C GLN A 647 7.68 8.33 13.49
N GLU A 648 8.11 7.37 12.67
CA GLU A 648 7.25 6.68 11.69
C GLU A 648 6.36 5.64 12.39
N VAL A 649 6.78 5.09 13.53
CA VAL A 649 5.91 4.27 14.41
C VAL A 649 4.78 5.11 15.00
N LEU A 650 5.03 6.37 15.37
CA LEU A 650 3.97 7.26 15.85
C LEU A 650 2.96 7.63 14.75
N GLU A 651 3.43 7.87 13.52
CA GLU A 651 2.54 8.05 12.36
C GLU A 651 1.76 6.77 12.04
N PHE A 652 2.41 5.61 12.14
CA PHE A 652 1.79 4.31 12.03
C PHE A 652 0.72 4.11 13.10
N ASP A 653 1.02 4.41 14.37
CA ASP A 653 0.09 4.33 15.50
C ASP A 653 -1.09 5.29 15.30
N SER A 654 -0.86 6.48 14.72
CA SER A 654 -1.92 7.42 14.37
C SER A 654 -2.83 6.91 13.26
N GLN A 655 -2.27 6.36 12.17
CA GLN A 655 -3.04 5.76 11.07
C GLN A 655 -3.78 4.51 11.54
N PHE A 656 -3.12 3.70 12.36
CA PHE A 656 -3.69 2.52 12.96
C PHE A 656 -4.82 2.88 13.94
N ALA A 657 -4.63 3.88 14.80
CA ALA A 657 -5.67 4.42 15.66
C ALA A 657 -6.82 5.02 14.85
N ALA A 658 -6.56 5.65 13.70
CA ALA A 658 -7.60 6.13 12.79
C ALA A 658 -8.41 4.97 12.16
N ILE A 659 -7.75 3.86 11.83
CA ILE A 659 -8.38 2.63 11.33
C ILE A 659 -9.22 1.96 12.42
N VAL A 660 -8.71 1.88 13.66
CA VAL A 660 -9.38 1.28 14.83
C VAL A 660 -10.50 2.13 15.42
N SER A 661 -10.39 3.45 15.35
CA SER A 661 -11.40 4.38 15.90
C SER A 661 -12.62 4.56 14.99
N CYS A 662 -12.75 3.80 13.90
CA CYS A 662 -13.88 3.84 12.98
C CYS A 662 -14.19 5.24 12.40
N LEU A 663 -13.21 6.14 12.32
CA LEU A 663 -13.39 7.47 11.69
C LEU A 663 -13.53 7.42 10.15
N SER A 664 -13.41 6.22 9.55
CA SER A 664 -13.80 5.91 8.16
C SER A 664 -14.94 4.89 8.16
N SER A 665 -16.12 5.30 7.70
CA SER A 665 -17.40 4.81 8.23
C SER A 665 -17.89 3.42 7.84
N ASP A 666 -17.39 2.68 6.83
CA ASP A 666 -18.22 1.56 6.32
C ASP A 666 -17.54 0.24 5.92
N VAL A 667 -16.20 0.09 5.94
CA VAL A 667 -15.56 -1.14 5.39
C VAL A 667 -14.35 -1.65 6.19
N LEU A 668 -13.93 -0.98 7.26
CA LEU A 668 -12.61 -1.20 7.90
C LEU A 668 -12.62 -1.84 9.29
N ASN A 669 -13.79 -2.05 9.92
CA ASN A 669 -13.87 -2.57 11.29
C ASN A 669 -13.21 -3.96 11.50
N PRO A 670 -13.36 -4.97 10.60
CA PRO A 670 -12.70 -6.28 10.78
C PRO A 670 -11.18 -6.22 10.58
N LEU A 671 -10.72 -5.40 9.62
CA LEU A 671 -9.30 -5.19 9.34
C LEU A 671 -8.60 -4.45 10.48
N ALA A 672 -9.33 -3.56 11.15
CA ALA A 672 -8.86 -2.82 12.30
C ALA A 672 -8.63 -3.72 13.51
N LEU A 673 -9.55 -4.64 13.78
CA LEU A 673 -9.45 -5.61 14.86
C LEU A 673 -8.32 -6.63 14.60
N GLU A 674 -8.17 -7.07 13.35
CA GLU A 674 -7.08 -7.92 12.89
C GLU A 674 -5.71 -7.23 13.10
N GLY A 675 -5.60 -5.97 12.66
CA GLY A 675 -4.42 -5.14 12.89
C GLY A 675 -4.14 -4.94 14.39
N ALA A 676 -5.17 -4.70 15.21
CA ALA A 676 -5.04 -4.45 16.66
C ALA A 676 -4.45 -5.65 17.40
N LEU A 677 -4.96 -6.84 17.09
CA LEU A 677 -4.48 -8.07 17.70
C LEU A 677 -3.03 -8.36 17.31
N LEU A 678 -2.69 -8.22 16.02
CA LEU A 678 -1.34 -8.50 15.54
C LEU A 678 -0.32 -7.50 16.13
N LEU A 679 -0.66 -6.21 16.20
CA LEU A 679 0.23 -5.13 16.65
C LEU A 679 0.44 -5.08 18.18
N LYS A 680 -0.59 -5.36 18.98
CA LYS A 680 -0.49 -5.40 20.46
C LYS A 680 0.62 -6.35 20.96
N SER A 681 0.89 -7.44 20.24
CA SER A 681 1.88 -8.46 20.61
C SER A 681 3.35 -8.01 20.55
N ARG A 682 3.63 -6.93 19.79
CA ARG A 682 4.99 -6.42 19.53
C ARG A 682 5.25 -5.08 20.19
N LEU A 683 4.23 -4.27 20.43
CA LEU A 683 4.35 -3.08 21.29
C LEU A 683 4.79 -3.44 22.71
N THR A 684 4.40 -4.62 23.21
CA THR A 684 4.88 -5.17 24.50
C THR A 684 6.34 -5.66 24.47
N LYS A 685 6.96 -5.79 23.28
CA LYS A 685 8.37 -6.20 23.08
C LYS A 685 9.31 -5.06 22.72
N LEU A 686 8.76 -3.95 22.21
CA LEU A 686 9.49 -2.70 22.10
C LEU A 686 9.58 -2.08 23.49
N THR A 687 10.71 -1.48 23.86
CA THR A 687 10.86 -0.67 25.09
C THR A 687 10.04 0.60 24.93
N ILE A 688 8.73 0.43 25.02
CA ILE A 688 7.71 1.46 25.06
C ILE A 688 7.29 1.54 26.53
N GLU A 689 7.20 2.75 27.06
CA GLU A 689 6.83 2.99 28.46
C GLU A 689 5.48 2.29 28.73
N PHE A 690 5.36 1.61 29.87
CA PHE A 690 4.16 0.84 30.24
C PHE A 690 2.87 1.69 30.25
N GLN A 691 3.02 3.00 30.39
CA GLN A 691 1.94 3.98 30.36
C GLN A 691 1.32 4.13 28.95
N ASP A 692 2.14 4.18 27.91
CA ASP A 692 1.69 4.31 26.50
C ASP A 692 0.95 3.03 26.05
N LEU A 693 1.41 1.87 26.54
CA LEU A 693 0.74 0.57 26.33
C LEU A 693 -0.61 0.48 27.03
N LYS A 694 -0.74 1.06 28.24
CA LYS A 694 -2.00 1.11 28.99
C LYS A 694 -3.02 2.01 28.31
N GLU A 695 -2.60 3.13 27.74
CA GLU A 695 -3.48 4.03 27.00
C GLU A 695 -3.96 3.39 25.70
N LEU A 696 -3.09 2.68 24.99
CA LEU A 696 -3.48 1.93 23.79
C LEU A 696 -4.40 0.75 24.12
N GLU A 697 -4.09 -0.01 25.18
CA GLU A 697 -4.94 -1.11 25.63
C GLU A 697 -6.31 -0.59 26.10
N ALA A 698 -6.34 0.54 26.80
CA ALA A 698 -7.58 1.21 27.18
C ALA A 698 -8.36 1.67 25.95
N HIS A 699 -7.72 2.23 24.92
CA HIS A 699 -8.38 2.61 23.67
C HIS A 699 -8.94 1.42 22.90
N ILE A 700 -8.19 0.32 22.78
CA ILE A 700 -8.65 -0.90 22.08
C ILE A 700 -9.81 -1.53 22.86
N VAL A 701 -9.69 -1.64 24.19
CA VAL A 701 -10.76 -2.18 25.04
C VAL A 701 -11.98 -1.27 25.03
N GLN A 702 -11.79 0.05 24.99
CA GLN A 702 -12.87 1.02 24.89
C GLN A 702 -13.55 0.97 23.52
N ALA A 703 -12.82 0.83 22.41
CA ALA A 703 -13.37 0.64 21.07
C ALA A 703 -14.20 -0.65 20.96
N ILE A 704 -13.68 -1.75 21.52
CA ILE A 704 -14.41 -3.03 21.63
C ILE A 704 -15.67 -2.87 22.51
N ARG A 705 -15.59 -2.12 23.61
CA ARG A 705 -16.72 -1.88 24.54
C ARG A 705 -17.74 -0.86 24.03
N SER A 706 -17.34 0.12 23.23
CA SER A 706 -18.21 1.19 22.75
C SER A 706 -19.07 0.79 21.56
N GLY A 707 -18.82 -0.39 20.98
CA GLY A 707 -19.64 -0.92 19.89
C GLY A 707 -19.61 -0.06 18.62
N VAL A 708 -18.52 0.69 18.39
CA VAL A 708 -18.32 1.53 17.20
C VAL A 708 -17.59 0.74 16.11
#